data_AF-A0A9P4JTC8-F1
#
_entry.id   AF-A0A9P4JTC8-F1
#
_cell.length_a   1.000
_cell.length_b   1.000
_cell.length_c   1.000
_cell.angle_alpha   90.00
_cell.angle_beta   90.00
_cell.angle_gamma   90.00
#
_symmetry.space_group_name_H-M   'P 1'
#
loop_
_entity.id
_entity.type
_entity.pdbx_description
1 polymer ?
#
loop_
_entity_poly.entity_id
_entity_poly.type
_entity_poly.pdbx_seq_one_letter_code
_entity_poly.pdbx_strand_id
1 'polypeptide(L)'
;MADDLDLVKQVAQYFKTKNISHLLEYLPDVDTVTFEENTHTVDAHDKKLLIGCDRDSEDKKLYAYIFAFGDKPREARYFLEESGTVLENVLPHQLGKYQLYGPFFTVMGDGGQVGRRSVSNLAKYYFNLAGHITSWESGIPNDYCYRMNLMLKKLSAVPVSQSQTTFTGNALPRTTQNKPQQWKNRRGEKNPEEMGKFFQYFTDKNDMILFDHIPDIDEMRFEDQTKFPNGVPRKLYVGTTNREPSNEIWAYLLKFGANKYHEVRFYAKSRGFDSFGDGVLDISLSFDETIQSALVDPFRYVTAGTGQQEKARLTAIIKYYFVADGTTKGLPNEMKNMPYRVHGALEFIMAAKSDRASTATKEPVRKSQKTTTAVSNYGFRYPRRAVDEGRHRSKQGDVIPVRELWPNDSDVGLEAEIVDGEMNGAETDEKEKNREDIEEEEVAGVEMDDVEMNGKEVAGAFGENKYEDISNYEHDARASPARTQWERSSSTMVHRCSEGTLQGSTTPFTEPSPPQPPSLKRAAEEHSEDVATPSTAPPHPRGRSLKRKASDADAHFQELAEFAATETRLTQALNALKAESEDLWERRMIQNNQRRDLRDEIRRLSTMMLPQDNKDTDVTAGGPVSSDSSRRNAEDAHFENIATLVAREGELTRELNALDEEVEEVRMRWEAVLRQRKRVREGIRRVSLVL
;
A
#
# COMPACT_ATOMS: atom_id res chain seq x y z
N MET A 1 -20.60 -16.57 -8.79
CA MET A 1 -19.21 -17.03 -8.88
C MET A 1 -18.85 -17.42 -10.33
N ALA A 2 -19.21 -16.60 -11.34
CA ALA A 2 -19.18 -17.04 -12.74
C ALA A 2 -18.25 -16.22 -13.67
N ASP A 3 -17.50 -15.24 -13.16
CA ASP A 3 -16.63 -14.38 -13.99
C ASP A 3 -15.20 -14.25 -13.43
N ASP A 4 -14.66 -15.29 -12.81
CA ASP A 4 -13.20 -15.41 -12.69
C ASP A 4 -12.67 -15.85 -14.06
N LEU A 5 -12.63 -14.89 -14.98
CA LEU A 5 -11.99 -15.06 -16.27
C LEU A 5 -10.55 -15.50 -15.99
N ASP A 6 -10.23 -16.74 -16.36
CA ASP A 6 -8.90 -17.35 -16.27
C ASP A 6 -7.82 -16.29 -16.55
N LEU A 7 -6.94 -16.06 -15.59
CA LEU A 7 -5.99 -14.97 -15.62
C LEU A 7 -5.11 -15.02 -16.88
N VAL A 8 -4.81 -16.23 -17.36
CA VAL A 8 -4.10 -16.41 -18.63
C VAL A 8 -4.88 -15.75 -19.78
N LYS A 9 -6.21 -15.87 -19.79
CA LYS A 9 -7.10 -15.22 -20.77
C LYS A 9 -7.14 -13.71 -20.60
N GLN A 10 -7.12 -13.19 -19.38
CA GLN A 10 -7.07 -11.73 -19.15
C GLN A 10 -5.77 -11.12 -19.68
N VAL A 11 -4.63 -11.75 -19.40
CA VAL A 11 -3.32 -11.30 -19.91
C VAL A 11 -3.26 -11.42 -21.43
N ALA A 12 -3.72 -12.54 -21.99
CA ALA A 12 -3.78 -12.75 -23.44
C ALA A 12 -4.71 -11.74 -24.13
N GLN A 13 -5.88 -11.45 -23.54
CA GLN A 13 -6.82 -10.46 -24.06
C GLN A 13 -6.22 -9.06 -24.01
N TYR A 14 -5.55 -8.68 -22.92
CA TYR A 14 -4.86 -7.39 -22.84
C TYR A 14 -3.77 -7.27 -23.92
N PHE A 15 -2.96 -8.30 -24.16
CA PHE A 15 -1.96 -8.28 -25.22
C PHE A 15 -2.55 -8.26 -26.62
N LYS A 16 -3.67 -8.95 -26.84
CA LYS A 16 -4.42 -8.87 -28.08
C LYS A 16 -4.96 -7.47 -28.32
N THR A 17 -5.61 -6.86 -27.32
CA THR A 17 -6.17 -5.50 -27.42
C THR A 17 -5.10 -4.44 -27.65
N LYS A 18 -3.91 -4.60 -27.06
CA LYS A 18 -2.78 -3.69 -27.27
C LYS A 18 -1.91 -4.03 -28.49
N ASN A 19 -2.28 -5.06 -29.27
CA ASN A 19 -1.54 -5.56 -30.43
C ASN A 19 -0.05 -5.89 -30.14
N ILE A 20 0.21 -6.52 -28.99
CA ILE A 20 1.55 -6.87 -28.50
C ILE A 20 1.73 -8.37 -28.27
N SER A 21 0.81 -9.21 -28.75
CA SER A 21 0.92 -10.67 -28.59
C SER A 21 2.19 -11.25 -29.22
N HIS A 22 2.69 -10.64 -30.31
CA HIS A 22 3.97 -11.01 -30.94
C HIS A 22 5.17 -10.89 -29.99
N LEU A 23 5.08 -10.05 -28.95
CA LEU A 23 6.17 -9.91 -27.97
C LEU A 23 6.28 -11.14 -27.04
N LEU A 24 5.25 -11.98 -26.96
CA LEU A 24 5.33 -13.23 -26.18
C LEU A 24 6.27 -14.25 -26.82
N GLU A 25 6.53 -14.17 -28.12
CA GLU A 25 7.42 -15.09 -28.84
C GLU A 25 8.89 -14.98 -28.38
N TYR A 26 9.24 -13.90 -27.66
CA TYR A 26 10.56 -13.71 -27.05
C TYR A 26 10.70 -14.39 -25.68
N LEU A 27 9.62 -14.96 -25.12
CA LEU A 27 9.66 -15.70 -23.89
C LEU A 27 9.78 -17.21 -24.17
N PRO A 28 10.67 -17.93 -23.44
CA PRO A 28 10.64 -19.38 -23.40
C PRO A 28 9.24 -19.91 -23.03
N ASP A 29 8.86 -21.03 -23.64
CA ASP A 29 7.61 -21.73 -23.31
C ASP A 29 7.65 -22.18 -21.84
N VAL A 30 6.48 -22.29 -21.20
CA VAL A 30 6.36 -22.72 -19.80
C VAL A 30 6.98 -24.11 -19.59
N ASP A 31 6.94 -24.98 -20.60
CA ASP A 31 7.53 -26.32 -20.54
C ASP A 31 9.06 -26.31 -20.59
N THR A 32 9.67 -25.20 -21.02
CA THR A 32 11.13 -25.05 -21.08
C THR A 32 11.73 -24.50 -19.79
N VAL A 33 10.91 -23.91 -18.92
CA VAL A 33 11.38 -23.43 -17.60
C VAL A 33 11.28 -24.55 -16.56
N THR A 34 12.27 -24.64 -15.68
CA THR A 34 12.33 -25.71 -14.69
C THR A 34 11.58 -25.33 -13.42
N PHE A 35 10.46 -26.00 -13.16
CA PHE A 35 9.78 -25.99 -11.87
C PHE A 35 10.18 -27.19 -11.04
N GLU A 36 10.43 -26.96 -9.75
CA GLU A 36 10.72 -27.99 -8.75
C GLU A 36 9.76 -27.88 -7.57
N GLU A 37 9.69 -28.91 -6.72
CA GLU A 37 8.91 -28.86 -5.49
C GLU A 37 9.56 -27.97 -4.44
N ASN A 38 8.73 -27.15 -3.79
CA ASN A 38 9.15 -26.26 -2.73
C ASN A 38 8.85 -26.92 -1.37
N THR A 39 9.87 -27.57 -0.82
CA THR A 39 9.78 -28.28 0.47
C THR A 39 10.10 -27.40 1.67
N HIS A 40 10.43 -26.12 1.46
CA HIS A 40 11.11 -25.31 2.47
C HIS A 40 10.26 -24.22 3.13
N THR A 41 9.09 -23.90 2.59
CA THR A 41 8.30 -22.73 3.03
C THR A 41 6.84 -23.11 3.22
N VAL A 42 6.39 -23.15 4.48
CA VAL A 42 5.03 -23.56 4.89
C VAL A 42 3.94 -22.65 4.29
N ASP A 43 4.28 -21.39 4.01
CA ASP A 43 3.34 -20.37 3.50
C ASP A 43 3.55 -20.03 2.00
N ALA A 44 4.39 -20.80 1.29
CA ALA A 44 4.63 -20.60 -0.13
C ALA A 44 3.87 -21.60 -0.98
N HIS A 45 3.75 -21.31 -2.27
CA HIS A 45 3.32 -22.31 -3.23
C HIS A 45 4.26 -23.53 -3.23
N ASP A 46 3.67 -24.70 -3.46
CA ASP A 46 4.32 -26.02 -3.55
C ASP A 46 5.39 -26.13 -4.64
N LYS A 47 5.55 -25.10 -5.48
CA LYS A 47 6.51 -25.07 -6.58
C LYS A 47 7.45 -23.87 -6.47
N LYS A 48 8.69 -24.09 -6.88
CA LYS A 48 9.75 -23.09 -7.03
C LYS A 48 10.24 -23.12 -8.49
N LEU A 49 10.61 -21.96 -9.02
CA LEU A 49 11.05 -21.75 -10.41
C LEU A 49 12.55 -21.48 -10.43
N LEU A 50 13.32 -22.25 -11.18
CA LEU A 50 14.76 -22.03 -11.33
C LEU A 50 15.01 -20.80 -12.22
N ILE A 51 15.67 -19.76 -11.69
CA ILE A 51 15.91 -18.50 -12.42
C ILE A 51 17.39 -18.18 -12.64
N GLY A 52 18.31 -18.92 -12.02
CA GLY A 52 19.75 -18.70 -12.13
C GLY A 52 20.58 -19.60 -11.22
N CYS A 53 21.85 -19.27 -11.08
CA CYS A 53 22.80 -19.90 -10.14
C CYS A 53 23.77 -18.88 -9.54
N ASP A 54 24.50 -19.29 -8.50
CA ASP A 54 25.61 -18.52 -7.96
C ASP A 54 26.76 -18.42 -8.98
N ARG A 55 27.40 -17.25 -9.07
CA ARG A 55 28.49 -17.01 -10.04
C ARG A 55 29.76 -17.80 -9.70
N ASP A 56 29.92 -18.21 -8.45
CA ASP A 56 31.09 -18.92 -7.97
C ASP A 56 30.83 -20.43 -7.83
N SER A 57 29.57 -20.88 -7.96
CA SER A 57 29.19 -22.28 -7.83
C SER A 57 27.89 -22.59 -8.59
N GLU A 58 27.99 -23.43 -9.62
CA GLU A 58 26.83 -23.89 -10.39
C GLU A 58 25.91 -24.81 -9.57
N ASP A 59 26.45 -25.45 -8.53
CA ASP A 59 25.70 -26.31 -7.60
C ASP A 59 24.70 -25.51 -6.73
N LYS A 60 24.93 -24.20 -6.60
CA LYS A 60 24.06 -23.28 -5.87
C LYS A 60 23.05 -22.67 -6.82
N LYS A 61 21.86 -23.22 -6.80
CA LYS A 61 20.75 -22.82 -7.68
C LYS A 61 19.94 -21.70 -7.03
N LEU A 62 19.62 -20.68 -7.83
CA LEU A 62 18.78 -19.56 -7.42
C LEU A 62 17.34 -19.81 -7.89
N TYR A 63 16.44 -19.92 -6.93
CA TYR A 63 15.02 -20.12 -7.20
C TYR A 63 14.20 -18.87 -6.92
N ALA A 64 13.15 -18.69 -7.71
CA ALA A 64 12.03 -17.81 -7.42
C ALA A 64 10.84 -18.63 -6.91
N TYR A 65 10.11 -18.11 -5.94
CA TYR A 65 8.89 -18.73 -5.44
C TYR A 65 7.84 -17.66 -5.16
N ILE A 66 6.57 -18.07 -5.19
CA ILE A 66 5.45 -17.17 -4.92
C ILE A 66 5.04 -17.32 -3.46
N PHE A 67 5.11 -16.20 -2.76
CA PHE A 67 4.71 -16.09 -1.36
C PHE A 67 3.37 -15.35 -1.28
N ALA A 68 2.36 -16.01 -0.71
CA ALA A 68 1.09 -15.39 -0.39
C ALA A 68 1.15 -14.84 1.04
N PHE A 69 0.62 -13.64 1.28
CA PHE A 69 0.56 -13.07 2.63
C PHE A 69 -0.84 -12.52 2.90
N GLY A 70 -1.73 -13.36 3.43
CA GLY A 70 -3.15 -13.01 3.61
C GLY A 70 -3.75 -12.53 2.28
N ASP A 71 -4.44 -11.38 2.32
CA ASP A 71 -5.09 -10.77 1.15
C ASP A 71 -4.13 -9.97 0.23
N LYS A 72 -2.82 -9.93 0.53
CA LYS A 72 -1.85 -9.12 -0.24
C LYS A 72 -1.51 -9.77 -1.58
N PRO A 73 -1.13 -8.96 -2.58
CA PRO A 73 -0.86 -9.50 -3.90
C PRO A 73 0.38 -10.38 -3.80
N ARG A 74 0.24 -11.62 -4.26
CA ARG A 74 1.30 -12.64 -4.28
C ARG A 74 2.62 -12.05 -4.75
N GLU A 75 3.66 -12.18 -3.93
CA GLU A 75 4.98 -11.58 -4.17
C GLU A 75 5.99 -12.67 -4.59
N ALA A 76 6.80 -12.37 -5.61
CA ALA A 76 7.91 -13.24 -5.98
C ALA A 76 9.08 -13.01 -5.01
N ARG A 77 9.49 -14.07 -4.33
CA ARG A 77 10.66 -14.08 -3.44
C ARG A 77 11.72 -15.02 -4.00
N TYR A 78 12.93 -14.93 -3.47
CA TYR A 78 14.07 -15.65 -4.00
C TYR A 78 14.88 -16.29 -2.87
N PHE A 79 15.47 -17.44 -3.13
CA PHE A 79 16.41 -18.09 -2.24
C PHE A 79 17.44 -18.89 -3.02
N LEU A 80 18.59 -19.12 -2.39
CA LEU A 80 19.66 -19.95 -2.89
C LEU A 80 19.59 -21.33 -2.24
N GLU A 81 19.75 -22.37 -3.04
CA GLU A 81 19.69 -23.75 -2.60
C GLU A 81 20.86 -24.56 -3.14
N GLU A 82 21.42 -25.43 -2.31
CA GLU A 82 22.49 -26.35 -2.64
C GLU A 82 22.11 -27.74 -2.15
N SER A 83 22.12 -28.74 -3.03
CA SER A 83 21.80 -30.13 -2.70
C SER A 83 20.47 -30.32 -1.93
N GLY A 84 19.42 -29.58 -2.28
CA GLY A 84 18.12 -29.70 -1.60
C GLY A 84 18.02 -28.92 -0.28
N THR A 85 19.02 -28.11 0.09
CA THR A 85 19.02 -27.33 1.34
C THR A 85 19.06 -25.84 1.02
N VAL A 86 18.12 -25.07 1.59
CA VAL A 86 18.13 -23.60 1.47
C VAL A 86 19.30 -23.03 2.25
N LEU A 87 20.20 -22.36 1.53
CA LEU A 87 21.37 -21.69 2.11
C LEU A 87 20.99 -20.31 2.65
N GLU A 88 20.32 -19.50 1.83
CA GLU A 88 19.98 -18.12 2.17
C GLU A 88 18.76 -17.61 1.41
N ASN A 89 18.02 -16.69 2.04
CA ASN A 89 17.00 -15.90 1.35
C ASN A 89 17.68 -14.77 0.57
N VAL A 90 17.37 -14.67 -0.71
CA VAL A 90 17.94 -13.68 -1.62
C VAL A 90 16.96 -12.52 -1.77
N LEU A 91 17.40 -11.33 -1.38
CA LEU A 91 16.61 -10.11 -1.54
C LEU A 91 16.66 -9.66 -3.01
N PRO A 92 15.62 -8.99 -3.54
CA PRO A 92 15.59 -8.58 -4.95
C PRO A 92 16.82 -7.79 -5.39
N HIS A 93 17.38 -6.94 -4.52
CA HIS A 93 18.57 -6.13 -4.81
C HIS A 93 19.89 -6.92 -4.85
N GLN A 94 19.88 -8.17 -4.40
CA GLN A 94 21.01 -9.08 -4.48
C GLN A 94 21.01 -9.90 -5.78
N LEU A 95 19.90 -9.93 -6.54
CA LEU A 95 19.79 -10.71 -7.78
C LEU A 95 20.90 -10.41 -8.80
N GLY A 96 21.40 -9.18 -8.85
CA GLY A 96 22.51 -8.79 -9.73
C GLY A 96 23.85 -9.45 -9.40
N LYS A 97 23.97 -10.11 -8.23
CA LYS A 97 25.16 -10.88 -7.83
C LYS A 97 25.19 -12.29 -8.43
N TYR A 98 24.05 -12.80 -8.85
CA TYR A 98 23.90 -14.16 -9.37
C TYR A 98 23.99 -14.17 -10.90
N GLN A 99 24.19 -15.34 -11.48
CA GLN A 99 24.07 -15.56 -12.91
C GLN A 99 22.62 -15.96 -13.21
N LEU A 100 21.84 -15.03 -13.75
CA LEU A 100 20.45 -15.29 -14.13
C LEU A 100 20.39 -16.01 -15.49
N TYR A 101 19.38 -16.86 -15.69
CA TYR A 101 19.18 -17.59 -16.94
C TYR A 101 18.30 -16.84 -17.93
N GLY A 102 18.60 -17.01 -19.22
CA GLY A 102 17.82 -16.58 -20.37
C GLY A 102 17.10 -15.23 -20.21
N PRO A 103 15.76 -15.20 -20.25
CA PRO A 103 15.00 -13.95 -20.22
C PRO A 103 15.14 -13.19 -18.89
N PHE A 104 15.44 -13.87 -17.78
CA PHE A 104 15.63 -13.22 -16.48
C PHE A 104 16.86 -12.31 -16.46
N PHE A 105 17.95 -12.75 -17.09
CA PHE A 105 19.15 -11.93 -17.26
C PHE A 105 18.85 -10.68 -18.10
N THR A 106 18.19 -10.88 -19.24
CA THR A 106 17.88 -9.80 -20.19
C THR A 106 16.99 -8.72 -19.56
N VAL A 107 15.96 -9.11 -18.80
CA VAL A 107 15.05 -8.14 -18.16
C VAL A 107 15.66 -7.47 -16.93
N MET A 108 16.64 -8.11 -16.28
CA MET A 108 17.36 -7.53 -15.14
C MET A 108 18.21 -6.33 -15.58
N GLY A 109 18.77 -6.35 -16.79
CA GLY A 109 19.52 -5.24 -17.38
C GLY A 109 20.69 -4.77 -16.51
N ASP A 110 20.70 -3.48 -16.16
CA ASP A 110 21.70 -2.83 -15.30
C ASP A 110 21.63 -3.24 -13.82
N GLY A 111 20.67 -4.08 -13.46
CA GLY A 111 20.42 -4.47 -12.08
C GLY A 111 19.66 -3.42 -11.26
N GLY A 112 19.16 -2.36 -11.89
CA GLY A 112 18.40 -1.28 -11.26
C GLY A 112 17.05 -1.73 -10.70
N GLN A 113 16.33 -0.81 -10.03
CA GLN A 113 15.02 -1.12 -9.43
C GLN A 113 13.99 -1.58 -10.46
N VAL A 114 14.05 -1.03 -11.68
CA VAL A 114 13.16 -1.41 -12.78
C VAL A 114 13.42 -2.85 -13.20
N GLY A 115 14.69 -3.24 -13.40
CA GLY A 115 15.05 -4.61 -13.78
C GLY A 115 14.63 -5.65 -12.75
N ARG A 116 14.78 -5.33 -11.45
CA ARG A 116 14.31 -6.19 -10.36
C ARG A 116 12.80 -6.42 -10.40
N ARG A 117 12.03 -5.35 -10.62
CA ARG A 117 10.57 -5.45 -10.77
C ARG A 117 10.19 -6.27 -12.00
N SER A 118 10.96 -6.14 -13.09
CA SER A 118 10.79 -6.95 -14.29
C SER A 118 11.04 -8.44 -14.01
N VAL A 119 12.13 -8.81 -13.32
CA VAL A 119 12.37 -10.20 -12.89
C VAL A 119 11.23 -10.75 -12.03
N SER A 120 10.71 -9.97 -11.07
CA SER A 120 9.55 -10.38 -10.26
C SER A 120 8.29 -10.58 -11.09
N ASN A 121 8.02 -9.70 -12.06
CA ASN A 121 6.86 -9.83 -12.93
C ASN A 121 6.98 -11.04 -13.88
N LEU A 122 8.17 -11.30 -14.40
CA LEU A 122 8.43 -12.46 -15.25
C LEU A 122 8.26 -13.77 -14.48
N ALA A 123 8.75 -13.84 -13.24
CA ALA A 123 8.52 -15.01 -12.39
C ALA A 123 7.01 -15.24 -12.19
N LYS A 124 6.25 -14.20 -11.83
CA LYS A 124 4.78 -14.29 -11.67
C LYS A 124 4.08 -14.76 -12.94
N TYR A 125 4.55 -14.34 -14.12
CA TYR A 125 4.01 -14.79 -15.39
C TYR A 125 4.16 -16.29 -15.59
N TYR A 126 5.35 -16.84 -15.35
CA TYR A 126 5.57 -18.29 -15.45
C TYR A 126 4.74 -19.07 -14.44
N PHE A 127 4.65 -18.60 -13.18
CA PHE A 127 3.78 -19.23 -12.19
C PHE A 127 2.30 -19.15 -12.59
N ASN A 128 1.87 -18.09 -13.26
CA ASN A 128 0.51 -17.97 -13.77
C ASN A 128 0.26 -18.93 -14.96
N LEU A 129 1.18 -19.00 -15.93
CA LEU A 129 1.09 -19.94 -17.04
C LEU A 129 1.05 -21.39 -16.57
N ALA A 130 1.83 -21.73 -15.54
CA ALA A 130 1.85 -23.06 -14.94
C ALA A 130 0.60 -23.36 -14.07
N GLY A 131 -0.35 -22.42 -13.97
CA GLY A 131 -1.57 -22.61 -13.18
C GLY A 131 -1.37 -22.52 -11.66
N HIS A 132 -0.20 -22.08 -11.19
CA HIS A 132 0.08 -21.92 -9.76
C HIS A 132 -0.47 -20.61 -9.18
N ILE A 133 -0.80 -19.63 -10.02
CA ILE A 133 -1.52 -18.40 -9.63
C ILE A 133 -2.88 -18.39 -10.31
N THR A 134 -3.93 -18.60 -9.53
CA THR A 134 -5.32 -18.70 -10.01
C THR A 134 -6.11 -17.39 -9.88
N SER A 135 -5.69 -16.46 -9.03
CA SER A 135 -6.35 -15.17 -8.81
C SER A 135 -5.35 -14.05 -8.46
N TRP A 136 -5.65 -12.81 -8.86
CA TRP A 136 -4.97 -11.62 -8.33
C TRP A 136 -5.72 -11.14 -7.10
N GLU A 137 -5.25 -11.49 -5.91
CA GLU A 137 -5.96 -11.19 -4.66
C GLU A 137 -6.01 -9.68 -4.31
N SER A 138 -5.28 -8.77 -5.00
CA SER A 138 -5.37 -7.32 -4.68
C SER A 138 -4.66 -6.35 -5.66
N GLY A 139 -4.55 -6.68 -6.94
CA GLY A 139 -3.95 -5.79 -7.95
C GLY A 139 -4.89 -5.52 -9.12
N ILE A 140 -4.93 -4.29 -9.63
CA ILE A 140 -5.59 -3.97 -10.90
C ILE A 140 -4.85 -4.78 -11.99
N PRO A 141 -5.49 -5.76 -12.67
CA PRO A 141 -4.84 -6.57 -13.70
C PRO A 141 -4.11 -5.72 -14.76
N ASN A 142 -4.63 -4.52 -15.01
CA ASN A 142 -4.04 -3.55 -15.93
C ASN A 142 -2.62 -3.09 -15.53
N ASP A 143 -2.30 -2.88 -14.24
CA ASP A 143 -0.95 -2.46 -13.83
C ASP A 143 0.07 -3.58 -14.05
N TYR A 144 -0.29 -4.82 -13.73
CA TYR A 144 0.55 -5.98 -14.04
C TYR A 144 0.79 -6.12 -15.54
N CYS A 145 -0.29 -6.11 -16.33
CA CYS A 145 -0.24 -6.24 -17.78
C CYS A 145 0.54 -5.09 -18.44
N TYR A 146 0.43 -3.87 -17.92
CA TYR A 146 1.22 -2.72 -18.36
C TYR A 146 2.72 -2.91 -18.09
N ARG A 147 3.09 -3.34 -16.87
CA ARG A 147 4.49 -3.60 -16.52
C ARG A 147 5.07 -4.77 -17.30
N MET A 148 4.26 -5.80 -17.58
CA MET A 148 4.63 -6.93 -18.43
C MET A 148 4.92 -6.45 -19.86
N ASN A 149 4.06 -5.62 -20.45
CA ASN A 149 4.31 -5.01 -21.75
C ASN A 149 5.63 -4.23 -21.79
N LEU A 150 5.89 -3.36 -20.81
CA LEU A 150 7.15 -2.62 -20.72
C LEU A 150 8.38 -3.53 -20.68
N MET A 151 8.27 -4.66 -19.98
CA MET A 151 9.34 -5.65 -19.92
C MET A 151 9.51 -6.41 -21.24
N LEU A 152 8.41 -6.85 -21.87
CA LEU A 152 8.42 -7.55 -23.14
C LEU A 152 9.03 -6.70 -24.26
N LYS A 153 8.73 -5.39 -24.28
CA LYS A 153 9.38 -4.44 -25.19
C LYS A 153 10.90 -4.35 -25.00
N LYS A 154 11.39 -4.53 -23.77
CA LYS A 154 12.83 -4.60 -23.51
C LYS A 154 13.44 -5.89 -24.05
N LEU A 155 12.73 -7.02 -23.89
CA LEU A 155 13.15 -8.31 -24.43
C LEU A 155 13.23 -8.27 -25.96
N SER A 156 12.24 -7.69 -26.63
CA SER A 156 12.22 -7.59 -28.10
C SER A 156 13.30 -6.65 -28.66
N ALA A 157 13.80 -5.72 -27.85
CA ALA A 157 14.87 -4.81 -28.26
C ALA A 157 16.25 -5.48 -28.26
N VAL A 158 16.40 -6.65 -27.62
CA VAL A 158 17.65 -7.40 -27.59
C VAL A 158 17.71 -8.32 -28.80
N PRO A 159 18.78 -8.27 -29.63
CA PRO A 159 18.92 -9.13 -30.80
C PRO A 159 18.76 -10.61 -30.42
N VAL A 160 17.98 -11.36 -31.22
CA VAL A 160 17.65 -12.78 -30.96
C VAL A 160 18.89 -13.65 -30.77
N SER A 161 20.02 -13.26 -31.36
CA SER A 161 21.32 -13.92 -31.19
C SER A 161 21.89 -13.86 -29.77
N GLN A 162 21.44 -12.93 -28.91
CA GLN A 162 21.85 -12.85 -27.50
C GLN A 162 20.82 -13.48 -26.55
N SER A 163 19.53 -13.51 -26.91
CA SER A 163 18.46 -13.99 -26.04
C SER A 163 18.26 -15.52 -26.06
N GLN A 164 18.78 -16.22 -27.08
CA GLN A 164 18.66 -17.68 -27.23
C GLN A 164 19.97 -18.44 -26.98
N THR A 165 20.94 -17.89 -26.23
CA THR A 165 22.02 -18.73 -25.72
C THR A 165 21.37 -19.85 -24.91
N THR A 166 21.51 -21.07 -25.43
CA THR A 166 20.73 -22.24 -25.01
C THR A 166 20.79 -22.39 -23.50
N PHE A 167 19.63 -22.73 -22.92
CA PHE A 167 19.36 -23.04 -21.51
C PHE A 167 20.10 -24.32 -21.05
N THR A 168 21.36 -24.46 -21.44
CA THR A 168 22.29 -25.55 -21.14
C THR A 168 23.54 -24.86 -20.61
N GLY A 169 23.72 -24.87 -19.29
CA GLY A 169 24.69 -24.05 -18.57
C GLY A 169 26.14 -24.26 -19.01
N ASN A 170 26.62 -23.45 -19.96
CA ASN A 170 28.05 -23.36 -20.30
C ASN A 170 28.48 -21.88 -20.29
N ALA A 171 29.55 -21.61 -19.53
CA ALA A 171 29.93 -20.29 -19.01
C ALA A 171 30.65 -19.34 -20.01
N LEU A 172 30.52 -18.03 -19.76
CA LEU A 172 31.30 -16.92 -20.34
C LEU A 172 32.14 -16.21 -19.24
N PRO A 173 33.23 -15.50 -19.58
CA PRO A 173 34.32 -15.21 -18.65
C PRO A 173 34.12 -14.00 -17.73
N ARG A 174 34.78 -14.12 -16.56
CA ARG A 174 34.76 -13.30 -15.35
C ARG A 174 35.46 -11.93 -15.47
N THR A 175 34.92 -10.94 -14.74
CA THR A 175 35.65 -9.76 -14.26
C THR A 175 35.43 -9.64 -12.74
N THR A 176 36.51 -9.64 -11.96
CA THR A 176 36.51 -9.70 -10.49
C THR A 176 36.80 -8.35 -9.83
N GLN A 177 36.03 -7.98 -8.80
CA GLN A 177 36.54 -7.38 -7.55
C GLN A 177 35.41 -7.15 -6.52
N ASN A 178 35.48 -7.81 -5.34
CA ASN A 178 35.72 -7.14 -4.04
C ASN A 178 35.50 -8.08 -2.82
N LYS A 179 36.33 -7.91 -1.80
CA LYS A 179 36.32 -8.61 -0.49
C LYS A 179 35.38 -7.93 0.53
N PRO A 180 34.78 -8.67 1.49
CA PRO A 180 33.96 -8.09 2.56
C PRO A 180 34.78 -7.73 3.81
N GLN A 181 34.38 -6.65 4.46
CA GLN A 181 35.01 -6.07 5.66
C GLN A 181 34.21 -6.40 6.93
N GLN A 182 34.92 -6.81 7.98
CA GLN A 182 34.44 -7.39 9.23
C GLN A 182 34.16 -6.29 10.28
N TRP A 183 33.03 -6.33 11.00
CA TRP A 183 32.70 -5.36 12.05
C TRP A 183 32.82 -5.94 13.48
N LYS A 184 33.65 -5.30 14.32
CA LYS A 184 33.61 -5.39 15.79
C LYS A 184 33.77 -4.00 16.40
N ASN A 185 32.80 -3.57 17.23
CA ASN A 185 32.95 -3.02 18.59
C ASN A 185 31.75 -2.15 19.05
N ARG A 186 31.35 -2.42 20.31
CA ARG A 186 30.21 -1.89 21.07
C ARG A 186 30.56 -0.61 21.84
N ARG A 187 29.50 0.18 22.10
CA ARG A 187 29.28 1.26 23.11
C ARG A 187 30.21 2.48 23.08
N GLY A 188 29.60 3.67 23.01
CA GLY A 188 30.25 4.99 23.14
C GLY A 188 29.88 5.95 22.01
N GLU A 189 29.08 6.97 22.33
CA GLU A 189 29.02 8.31 21.72
C GLU A 189 28.92 8.44 20.19
N LYS A 190 27.80 8.13 19.52
CA LYS A 190 27.67 8.47 18.08
C LYS A 190 26.22 8.72 17.66
N ASN A 191 25.67 9.92 17.96
CA ASN A 191 24.94 10.80 17.00
C ASN A 191 24.35 12.12 17.61
N PRO A 192 25.05 12.86 18.50
CA PRO A 192 24.45 14.05 19.15
C PRO A 192 24.05 15.14 18.15
N GLU A 193 24.74 15.25 17.01
CA GLU A 193 24.50 16.31 16.02
C GLU A 193 23.17 16.13 15.27
N GLU A 194 22.78 14.90 14.92
CA GLU A 194 21.52 14.64 14.22
C GLU A 194 20.30 14.84 15.14
N MET A 195 20.40 14.43 16.40
CA MET A 195 19.35 14.74 17.40
C MET A 195 19.32 16.23 17.73
N GLY A 196 20.46 16.91 17.69
CA GLY A 196 20.53 18.38 17.80
C GLY A 196 19.71 19.07 16.70
N LYS A 197 19.91 18.68 15.43
CA LYS A 197 19.11 19.21 14.29
C LYS A 197 17.62 18.87 14.43
N PHE A 198 17.31 17.68 14.96
CA PHE A 198 15.93 17.27 15.22
C PHE A 198 15.26 18.17 16.26
N PHE A 199 15.88 18.44 17.41
CA PHE A 199 15.33 19.31 18.44
C PHE A 199 15.37 20.80 18.05
N GLN A 200 16.34 21.21 17.23
CA GLN A 200 16.38 22.57 16.69
C GLN A 200 15.09 22.89 15.94
N TYR A 201 14.55 21.96 15.15
CA TYR A 201 13.27 22.13 14.47
C TYR A 201 12.10 22.47 15.42
N PHE A 202 12.02 21.82 16.58
CA PHE A 202 10.98 22.07 17.57
C PHE A 202 11.23 23.36 18.36
N THR A 203 12.51 23.68 18.58
CA THR A 203 12.94 24.93 19.22
C THR A 203 12.57 26.13 18.34
N ASP A 204 12.88 26.06 17.04
CA ASP A 204 12.57 27.12 16.06
C ASP A 204 11.07 27.40 15.96
N LYS A 205 10.24 26.38 16.18
CA LYS A 205 8.77 26.50 16.20
C LYS A 205 8.19 26.86 17.57
N ASN A 206 9.01 26.94 18.62
CA ASN A 206 8.57 27.10 20.00
C ASN A 206 7.60 26.00 20.48
N ASP A 207 7.77 24.78 19.96
CA ASP A 207 6.87 23.63 20.17
C ASP A 207 7.50 22.54 21.05
N MET A 208 8.50 22.89 21.86
CA MET A 208 9.15 21.94 22.78
C MET A 208 8.16 21.35 23.80
N ILE A 209 7.10 22.08 24.13
CA ILE A 209 6.03 21.64 25.06
C ILE A 209 5.34 20.35 24.59
N LEU A 210 5.40 20.04 23.28
CA LEU A 210 4.77 18.85 22.73
C LEU A 210 5.39 17.55 23.27
N PHE A 211 6.66 17.58 23.68
CA PHE A 211 7.34 16.43 24.27
C PHE A 211 6.85 16.11 25.69
N ASP A 212 6.31 17.09 26.43
CA ASP A 212 5.73 16.88 27.77
C ASP A 212 4.50 15.96 27.73
N HIS A 213 3.96 15.71 26.54
CA HIS A 213 2.81 14.84 26.31
C HIS A 213 3.18 13.40 25.95
N ILE A 214 4.45 13.03 25.89
CA ILE A 214 4.88 11.64 25.67
C ILE A 214 5.84 11.17 26.78
N PRO A 215 5.88 9.85 27.07
CA PRO A 215 6.85 9.28 27.98
C PRO A 215 8.29 9.58 27.58
N ASP A 216 9.15 9.76 28.58
CA ASP A 216 10.59 9.85 28.35
C ASP A 216 11.15 8.50 27.89
N ILE A 217 12.34 8.54 27.27
CA ILE A 217 12.97 7.32 26.74
C ILE A 217 13.17 6.24 27.82
N ASP A 218 13.49 6.65 29.04
CA ASP A 218 13.72 5.76 30.19
C ASP A 218 12.42 5.13 30.73
N GLU A 219 11.26 5.71 30.40
CA GLU A 219 9.95 5.17 30.73
C GLU A 219 9.50 4.10 29.71
N MET A 220 10.16 4.05 28.54
CA MET A 220 9.84 3.11 27.48
C MET A 220 10.57 1.78 27.66
N ARG A 221 9.85 0.67 27.48
CA ARG A 221 10.42 -0.68 27.64
C ARG A 221 11.07 -1.17 26.34
N PHE A 222 12.39 -1.14 26.30
CA PHE A 222 13.20 -1.73 25.24
C PHE A 222 13.86 -3.06 25.66
N GLU A 223 13.92 -4.01 24.74
CA GLU A 223 14.62 -5.28 24.93
C GLU A 223 15.59 -5.53 23.77
N ASP A 224 16.70 -6.22 24.04
CA ASP A 224 17.56 -6.75 22.98
C ASP A 224 16.79 -7.83 22.18
N GLN A 225 17.01 -7.87 20.87
CA GLN A 225 16.41 -8.87 19.99
C GLN A 225 17.47 -9.47 19.06
N THR A 226 17.55 -10.78 19.03
CA THR A 226 18.43 -11.57 18.15
C THR A 226 17.65 -12.27 17.03
N LYS A 227 16.32 -12.22 17.08
CA LYS A 227 15.43 -13.00 16.21
C LYS A 227 15.41 -12.52 14.77
N PHE A 228 15.52 -11.20 14.56
CA PHE A 228 15.50 -10.60 13.24
C PHE A 228 16.92 -10.12 12.89
N PRO A 229 17.71 -10.91 12.13
CA PRO A 229 19.10 -10.57 11.82
C PRO A 229 19.24 -9.29 10.98
N ASN A 230 18.20 -8.97 10.20
CA ASN A 230 18.11 -7.72 9.43
C ASN A 230 17.49 -6.56 10.23
N GLY A 231 17.14 -6.79 11.48
CA GLY A 231 16.55 -5.82 12.39
C GLY A 231 17.60 -5.00 13.13
N VAL A 232 17.16 -3.86 13.64
CA VAL A 232 17.87 -3.11 14.68
C VAL A 232 17.97 -4.00 15.93
N PRO A 233 19.08 -3.97 16.70
CA PRO A 233 19.34 -4.96 17.75
C PRO A 233 18.40 -4.87 18.96
N ARG A 234 17.50 -3.88 19.01
CA ARG A 234 16.50 -3.75 20.06
C ARG A 234 15.09 -3.72 19.48
N LYS A 235 14.13 -4.03 20.32
CA LYS A 235 12.69 -3.95 20.09
C LYS A 235 12.04 -3.10 21.17
N LEU A 236 10.94 -2.45 20.83
CA LEU A 236 10.18 -1.53 21.67
C LEU A 236 8.83 -2.15 22.01
N TYR A 237 8.48 -2.22 23.28
CA TYR A 237 7.16 -2.66 23.69
C TYR A 237 6.11 -1.59 23.37
N VAL A 238 5.02 -1.98 22.69
CA VAL A 238 3.98 -1.04 22.24
C VAL A 238 2.57 -1.34 22.75
N GLY A 239 2.32 -2.52 23.31
CA GLY A 239 0.98 -2.88 23.77
C GLY A 239 0.76 -4.36 24.04
N THR A 240 -0.49 -4.75 24.17
CA THR A 240 -0.93 -6.15 24.26
C THR A 240 -2.06 -6.43 23.30
N THR A 241 -2.14 -7.64 22.76
CA THR A 241 -3.28 -8.07 21.95
C THR A 241 -4.56 -8.17 22.81
N ASN A 242 -5.72 -7.85 22.23
CA ASN A 242 -7.01 -7.97 22.92
C ASN A 242 -7.52 -9.42 23.06
N ARG A 243 -6.77 -10.40 22.55
CA ARG A 243 -7.12 -11.83 22.65
C ARG A 243 -6.63 -12.39 23.98
N GLU A 244 -7.36 -13.35 24.55
CA GLU A 244 -6.87 -14.16 25.67
C GLU A 244 -6.17 -15.43 25.13
N PRO A 245 -4.95 -15.77 25.58
CA PRO A 245 -4.10 -15.01 26.51
C PRO A 245 -3.53 -13.73 25.87
N SER A 246 -3.42 -12.66 26.66
CA SER A 246 -2.87 -11.38 26.18
C SER A 246 -1.40 -11.54 25.81
N ASN A 247 -1.09 -11.45 24.52
CA ASN A 247 0.28 -11.49 24.02
C ASN A 247 0.87 -10.08 24.00
N GLU A 248 2.14 -9.95 24.36
CA GLU A 248 2.85 -8.67 24.33
C GLU A 248 3.20 -8.29 22.89
N ILE A 249 2.89 -7.07 22.48
CA ILE A 249 3.19 -6.57 21.15
C ILE A 249 4.49 -5.79 21.20
N TRP A 250 5.41 -6.17 20.33
CA TRP A 250 6.73 -5.58 20.19
C TRP A 250 6.89 -4.98 18.80
N ALA A 251 7.30 -3.72 18.74
CA ALA A 251 7.74 -3.05 17.53
C ALA A 251 9.24 -3.24 17.34
N TYR A 252 9.68 -3.41 16.09
CA TYR A 252 11.09 -3.48 15.74
C TYR A 252 11.32 -2.80 14.38
N LEU A 253 12.54 -2.33 14.15
CA LEU A 253 12.92 -1.70 12.90
C LEU A 253 13.68 -2.68 12.02
N LEU A 254 13.20 -2.91 10.80
CA LEU A 254 13.89 -3.70 9.79
C LEU A 254 14.62 -2.77 8.82
N LYS A 255 15.90 -3.03 8.55
CA LYS A 255 16.68 -2.25 7.57
C LYS A 255 16.43 -2.77 6.17
N PHE A 256 15.95 -1.90 5.26
CA PHE A 256 15.66 -2.28 3.88
C PHE A 256 16.63 -1.65 2.87
N GLY A 257 17.28 -2.53 2.11
CA GLY A 257 18.07 -2.21 0.93
C GLY A 257 19.32 -1.37 1.20
N ALA A 258 20.02 -1.02 0.11
CA ALA A 258 21.16 -0.10 0.15
C ALA A 258 20.75 1.35 0.51
N ASN A 259 19.46 1.69 0.35
CA ASN A 259 18.92 3.03 0.55
C ASN A 259 18.67 3.40 2.03
N LYS A 260 19.06 2.53 2.98
CA LYS A 260 19.09 2.80 4.43
C LYS A 260 17.75 3.27 5.04
N TYR A 261 16.61 2.86 4.48
CA TYR A 261 15.31 3.13 5.11
C TYR A 261 14.96 2.03 6.10
N HIS A 262 14.27 2.40 7.17
CA HIS A 262 13.86 1.51 8.26
C HIS A 262 12.34 1.31 8.20
N GLU A 263 11.88 0.06 8.12
CA GLU A 263 10.46 -0.27 8.21
C GLU A 263 10.13 -0.66 9.66
N VAL A 264 9.06 -0.07 10.23
CA VAL A 264 8.51 -0.52 11.52
C VAL A 264 7.66 -1.76 11.28
N ARG A 265 7.93 -2.83 12.02
CA ARG A 265 7.15 -4.06 12.04
C ARG A 265 6.77 -4.44 13.45
N PHE A 266 5.75 -5.29 13.56
CA PHE A 266 5.19 -5.73 14.83
C PHE A 266 5.13 -7.25 14.89
N TYR A 267 5.31 -7.78 16.09
CA TYR A 267 4.98 -9.16 16.38
C TYR A 267 4.41 -9.29 17.78
N ALA A 268 3.62 -10.34 18.00
CA ALA A 268 3.09 -10.71 19.30
C ALA A 268 3.95 -11.82 19.92
N LYS A 269 4.50 -11.55 21.12
CA LYS A 269 5.18 -12.54 21.96
C LYS A 269 4.18 -13.12 22.96
N SER A 270 3.99 -14.43 22.97
CA SER A 270 3.08 -15.07 23.92
C SER A 270 3.63 -15.11 25.34
N ARG A 271 2.80 -14.70 26.31
CA ARG A 271 3.16 -14.61 27.73
C ARG A 271 2.95 -15.98 28.37
N GLY A 272 4.03 -16.74 28.59
CA GLY A 272 3.97 -18.01 29.35
C GLY A 272 4.62 -19.22 28.70
N PHE A 273 5.18 -19.09 27.50
CA PHE A 273 5.86 -20.20 26.80
C PHE A 273 7.39 -20.06 26.73
N ASP A 274 7.99 -19.17 27.54
CA ASP A 274 9.45 -18.99 27.59
C ASP A 274 10.21 -20.23 28.10
N SER A 275 9.51 -21.25 28.64
CA SER A 275 10.11 -22.44 29.26
C SER A 275 10.36 -23.62 28.33
N PHE A 276 9.78 -23.64 27.12
CA PHE A 276 10.08 -24.68 26.12
C PHE A 276 11.02 -24.08 25.09
N GLY A 277 12.32 -24.21 25.39
CA GLY A 277 13.39 -23.72 24.55
C GLY A 277 13.17 -24.11 23.09
N ASP A 278 13.37 -23.13 22.22
CA ASP A 278 13.45 -23.29 20.76
C ASP A 278 12.10 -23.45 20.03
N GLY A 279 11.42 -22.33 19.75
CA GLY A 279 10.43 -22.28 18.66
C GLY A 279 9.04 -21.71 18.96
N VAL A 280 8.83 -20.93 20.02
CA VAL A 280 7.54 -20.23 20.20
C VAL A 280 7.30 -19.30 19.00
N LEU A 281 6.24 -19.59 18.24
CA LEU A 281 5.79 -18.81 17.07
C LEU A 281 5.51 -17.37 17.47
N ASP A 282 6.48 -16.49 17.21
CA ASP A 282 6.20 -15.06 17.16
C ASP A 282 5.23 -14.83 16.00
N ILE A 283 4.03 -14.34 16.32
CA ILE A 283 3.02 -14.06 15.30
C ILE A 283 3.34 -12.67 14.75
N SER A 284 3.77 -12.60 13.50
CA SER A 284 3.91 -11.32 12.80
C SER A 284 2.54 -10.64 12.75
N LEU A 285 2.45 -9.40 13.24
CA LEU A 285 1.22 -8.62 13.19
C LEU A 285 1.26 -7.63 12.04
N SER A 286 0.14 -7.51 11.35
CA SER A 286 -0.09 -6.37 10.45
C SER A 286 -0.27 -5.07 11.25
N PHE A 287 -0.16 -3.94 10.55
CA PHE A 287 -0.46 -2.64 11.16
C PHE A 287 -1.91 -2.58 11.64
N ASP A 288 -2.85 -3.09 10.85
CA ASP A 288 -4.29 -3.03 11.16
C ASP A 288 -4.64 -3.87 12.40
N GLU A 289 -4.00 -5.04 12.57
CA GLU A 289 -4.13 -5.83 13.81
C GLU A 289 -3.49 -5.13 15.02
N THR A 290 -2.39 -4.41 14.80
CA THR A 290 -1.69 -3.69 15.86
C THR A 290 -2.52 -2.50 16.36
N ILE A 291 -3.10 -1.70 15.47
CA ILE A 291 -3.93 -0.53 15.87
C ILE A 291 -5.24 -0.95 16.56
N GLN A 292 -5.73 -2.16 16.27
CA GLN A 292 -6.91 -2.73 16.95
C GLN A 292 -6.58 -3.28 18.35
N SER A 293 -5.30 -3.39 18.71
CA SER A 293 -4.85 -3.95 19.98
C SER A 293 -4.80 -2.90 21.11
N ALA A 294 -4.69 -3.35 22.36
CA ALA A 294 -4.54 -2.47 23.52
C ALA A 294 -3.11 -1.91 23.60
N LEU A 295 -2.87 -0.80 22.90
CA LEU A 295 -1.58 -0.12 22.89
C LEU A 295 -1.33 0.67 24.19
N VAL A 296 -0.06 0.79 24.59
CA VAL A 296 0.35 1.63 25.72
C VAL A 296 0.55 3.09 25.29
N ASP A 297 0.78 3.98 26.27
CA ASP A 297 1.16 5.35 25.97
C ASP A 297 2.57 5.43 25.37
N PRO A 298 2.80 6.30 24.37
CA PRO A 298 1.84 7.23 23.76
C PRO A 298 1.07 6.62 22.56
N PHE A 299 1.37 5.37 22.19
CA PHE A 299 0.92 4.74 20.94
C PHE A 299 -0.60 4.65 20.80
N ARG A 300 -1.35 4.46 21.89
CA ARG A 300 -2.82 4.43 21.84
C ARG A 300 -3.48 5.73 21.38
N TYR A 301 -2.77 6.86 21.48
CA TYR A 301 -3.31 8.16 21.07
C TYR A 301 -3.11 8.43 19.59
N VAL A 302 -2.08 7.87 18.94
CA VAL A 302 -1.85 8.08 17.50
C VAL A 302 -2.71 7.21 16.59
N THR A 303 -3.42 6.24 17.17
CA THR A 303 -4.33 5.29 16.51
C THR A 303 -5.82 5.62 16.71
N ALA A 304 -6.14 6.88 16.98
CA ALA A 304 -7.52 7.35 17.10
C ALA A 304 -8.03 7.88 15.74
N GLY A 305 -8.44 7.00 14.84
CA GLY A 305 -8.87 7.35 13.47
C GLY A 305 -9.02 6.12 12.57
N THR A 306 -8.94 6.32 11.25
CA THR A 306 -8.78 5.21 10.30
C THR A 306 -7.77 5.56 9.22
N GLY A 307 -6.92 4.59 8.85
CA GLY A 307 -6.19 4.58 7.58
C GLY A 307 -4.73 5.00 7.62
N GLN A 308 -4.22 5.50 6.48
CA GLN A 308 -2.79 5.73 6.25
C GLN A 308 -2.16 6.77 7.19
N GLN A 309 -2.94 7.74 7.65
CA GLN A 309 -2.42 8.79 8.54
C GLN A 309 -2.04 8.24 9.92
N GLU A 310 -2.81 7.30 10.47
CA GLU A 310 -2.51 6.66 11.76
C GLU A 310 -1.25 5.83 11.67
N LYS A 311 -1.13 5.06 10.59
CA LYS A 311 0.07 4.29 10.27
C LYS A 311 1.30 5.20 10.20
N ALA A 312 1.16 6.36 9.55
CA ALA A 312 2.24 7.33 9.44
C ALA A 312 2.64 7.93 10.81
N ARG A 313 1.67 8.34 11.63
CA ARG A 313 1.91 8.87 12.99
C ARG A 313 2.53 7.82 13.92
N LEU A 314 1.98 6.61 13.95
CA LEU A 314 2.50 5.50 14.75
C LEU A 314 3.94 5.15 14.34
N THR A 315 4.20 5.08 13.04
CA THR A 315 5.55 4.83 12.51
C THR A 315 6.52 5.96 12.91
N ALA A 316 6.08 7.22 12.86
CA ALA A 316 6.92 8.36 13.23
C ALA A 316 7.32 8.34 14.71
N ILE A 317 6.36 8.11 15.61
CA ILE A 317 6.62 8.05 17.06
C ILE A 317 7.48 6.85 17.44
N ILE A 318 7.24 5.67 16.86
CA ILE A 318 8.10 4.50 17.11
C ILE A 318 9.53 4.77 16.65
N LYS A 319 9.72 5.33 15.45
CA LYS A 319 11.05 5.70 14.96
C LYS A 319 11.71 6.73 15.87
N TYR A 320 10.98 7.72 16.37
CA TYR A 320 11.51 8.70 17.32
C TYR A 320 12.12 8.01 18.53
N TYR A 321 11.40 7.08 19.17
CA TYR A 321 11.95 6.35 20.31
C TYR A 321 13.20 5.53 19.96
N PHE A 322 13.27 4.89 18.79
CA PHE A 322 14.47 4.16 18.36
C PHE A 322 15.68 5.07 18.06
N VAL A 323 15.44 6.32 17.66
CA VAL A 323 16.50 7.32 17.50
C VAL A 323 16.93 7.85 18.86
N ALA A 324 15.98 8.20 19.72
CA ALA A 324 16.22 8.70 21.07
C ALA A 324 16.97 7.66 21.94
N ASP A 325 16.67 6.37 21.78
CA ASP A 325 17.38 5.26 22.43
C ASP A 325 18.83 5.06 21.93
N GLY A 326 19.22 5.73 20.84
CA GLY A 326 20.56 5.63 20.24
C GLY A 326 20.84 4.30 19.53
N THR A 327 19.83 3.44 19.36
CA THR A 327 20.00 2.09 18.79
C THR A 327 20.15 2.14 17.26
N THR A 328 19.69 3.21 16.63
CA THR A 328 19.84 3.45 15.19
C THR A 328 20.94 4.45 14.89
N LYS A 329 22.16 3.95 14.64
CA LYS A 329 23.24 4.77 14.07
C LYS A 329 22.96 5.00 12.58
N GLY A 330 22.30 6.09 12.24
CA GLY A 330 22.16 6.55 10.86
C GLY A 330 20.78 6.36 10.25
N LEU A 331 19.85 7.23 10.65
CA LEU A 331 18.62 7.50 9.91
C LEU A 331 18.69 8.74 8.97
N PRO A 332 19.86 9.27 8.50
CA PRO A 332 19.96 10.62 7.96
C PRO A 332 19.04 10.88 6.77
N ASN A 333 18.81 9.88 5.92
CA ASN A 333 17.93 10.02 4.77
C ASN A 333 16.44 10.12 5.16
N GLU A 334 16.04 9.48 6.26
CA GLU A 334 14.67 9.58 6.79
C GLU A 334 14.49 10.78 7.72
N MET A 335 15.58 11.21 8.37
CA MET A 335 15.60 12.34 9.31
C MET A 335 15.17 13.65 8.65
N LYS A 336 15.35 13.84 7.34
CA LYS A 336 14.96 15.10 6.66
C LYS A 336 13.48 15.46 6.86
N ASN A 337 12.60 14.45 6.86
CA ASN A 337 11.15 14.65 7.03
C ASN A 337 10.65 14.18 8.41
N MET A 338 11.53 13.64 9.25
CA MET A 338 11.15 13.05 10.52
C MET A 338 10.68 14.09 11.54
N PRO A 339 11.35 15.25 11.74
CA PRO A 339 10.86 16.29 12.67
C PRO A 339 9.43 16.72 12.36
N TYR A 340 9.13 16.99 11.09
CA TYR A 340 7.77 17.36 10.65
C TYR A 340 6.73 16.27 10.95
N ARG A 341 7.06 14.99 10.69
CA ARG A 341 6.13 13.88 10.95
C ARG A 341 5.93 13.61 12.44
N VAL A 342 6.98 13.76 13.24
CA VAL A 342 6.90 13.61 14.70
C VAL A 342 6.11 14.77 15.28
N HIS A 343 6.35 16.00 14.82
CA HIS A 343 5.59 17.20 15.21
C HIS A 343 4.08 17.02 15.03
N GLY A 344 3.63 16.68 13.81
CA GLY A 344 2.20 16.43 13.58
C GLY A 344 1.63 15.21 14.33
N ALA A 345 2.47 14.25 14.72
CA ALA A 345 2.03 13.15 15.58
C ALA A 345 1.90 13.58 17.05
N LEU A 346 2.78 14.45 17.55
CA LEU A 346 2.74 14.97 18.91
C LEU A 346 1.58 15.96 19.11
N GLU A 347 1.33 16.85 18.16
CA GLU A 347 0.14 17.72 18.17
C GLU A 347 -1.15 16.88 18.29
N PHE A 348 -1.21 15.78 17.54
CA PHE A 348 -2.34 14.85 17.60
C PHE A 348 -2.46 14.17 18.97
N ILE A 349 -1.35 13.74 19.57
CA ILE A 349 -1.33 13.15 20.92
C ILE A 349 -1.82 14.17 21.96
N MET A 350 -1.34 15.41 21.89
CA MET A 350 -1.74 16.50 22.80
C MET A 350 -3.25 16.77 22.70
N ALA A 351 -3.78 16.90 21.49
CA ALA A 351 -5.20 17.09 21.25
C ALA A 351 -6.03 15.91 21.80
N ALA A 352 -5.64 14.68 21.47
CA ALA A 352 -6.35 13.47 21.92
C ALA A 352 -6.32 13.30 23.46
N LYS A 353 -5.22 13.68 24.13
CA LYS A 353 -5.12 13.69 25.60
C LYS A 353 -6.05 14.74 26.20
N SER A 354 -6.11 15.94 25.62
CA SER A 354 -6.96 17.04 26.06
C SER A 354 -8.45 16.69 25.94
N ASP A 355 -8.85 16.08 24.82
CA ASP A 355 -10.22 15.62 24.60
C ASP A 355 -10.64 14.55 25.62
N ARG A 356 -9.74 13.61 25.93
CA ARG A 356 -10.01 12.59 26.97
C ARG A 356 -10.11 13.19 28.37
N ALA A 357 -9.27 14.16 28.72
CA ALA A 357 -9.38 14.86 30.00
C ALA A 357 -10.73 15.60 30.12
N SER A 358 -11.20 16.22 29.03
CA SER A 358 -12.48 16.93 29.01
C SER A 358 -13.69 15.99 29.15
N THR A 359 -13.61 14.78 28.59
CA THR A 359 -14.69 13.77 28.65
C THR A 359 -14.72 13.01 29.96
N ALA A 360 -13.56 12.74 30.57
CA ALA A 360 -13.47 12.10 31.89
C ALA A 360 -14.11 12.96 33.01
N THR A 361 -14.11 14.29 32.86
CA THR A 361 -14.68 15.21 33.85
C THR A 361 -16.21 15.31 33.78
N LYS A 362 -16.85 14.71 32.75
CA LYS A 362 -18.31 14.68 32.57
C LYS A 362 -18.93 13.34 33.03
N GLU A 363 -18.36 12.68 34.04
CA GLU A 363 -19.08 11.57 34.69
C GLU A 363 -20.42 12.08 35.22
N PRO A 364 -21.55 11.45 34.86
CA PRO A 364 -22.85 11.87 35.35
C PRO A 364 -22.85 11.69 36.86
N VAL A 365 -23.11 12.77 37.60
CA VAL A 365 -23.45 12.76 39.02
C VAL A 365 -24.63 11.79 39.19
N ARG A 366 -24.31 10.53 39.48
CA ARG A 366 -25.27 9.48 39.81
C ARG A 366 -25.95 9.94 41.09
N LYS A 367 -27.17 10.46 40.96
CA LYS A 367 -28.06 10.75 42.09
C LYS A 367 -28.08 9.52 42.99
N SER A 368 -27.48 9.63 44.16
CA SER A 368 -27.40 8.57 45.15
C SER A 368 -28.81 8.17 45.57
N GLN A 369 -29.31 7.04 45.06
CA GLN A 369 -30.38 6.32 45.72
C GLN A 369 -29.81 5.73 47.00
N LYS A 370 -30.30 6.24 48.14
CA LYS A 370 -30.13 5.66 49.48
C LYS A 370 -30.50 4.18 49.43
N THR A 371 -29.51 3.31 49.54
CA THR A 371 -29.69 1.93 50.00
C THR A 371 -29.22 1.82 51.43
N THR A 372 -30.17 1.44 52.27
CA THR A 372 -30.06 1.22 53.71
C THR A 372 -29.09 0.07 53.97
N THR A 373 -27.98 0.35 54.67
CA THR A 373 -27.04 -0.64 55.15
C THR A 373 -27.65 -1.38 56.35
N ALA A 374 -28.00 -2.66 56.17
CA ALA A 374 -28.21 -3.59 57.26
C ALA A 374 -26.94 -4.44 57.44
N VAL A 375 -26.41 -4.38 58.66
CA VAL A 375 -25.27 -5.14 59.17
C VAL A 375 -25.65 -6.61 59.31
N SER A 376 -24.83 -7.54 58.82
CA SER A 376 -24.68 -8.87 59.42
C SER A 376 -23.42 -9.60 58.93
N ASN A 377 -22.66 -10.08 59.91
CA ASN A 377 -21.45 -10.87 59.86
C ASN A 377 -21.68 -12.36 59.47
N TYR A 378 -20.55 -13.04 59.23
CA TYR A 378 -20.31 -14.49 59.05
C TYR A 378 -20.70 -15.05 57.67
N GLY A 379 -19.89 -15.85 56.97
CA GLY A 379 -18.76 -16.68 57.36
C GLY A 379 -18.96 -18.07 56.75
N PHE A 380 -18.13 -18.40 55.74
CA PHE A 380 -17.73 -19.75 55.30
C PHE A 380 -18.76 -20.87 54.98
N ARG A 381 -18.50 -21.52 53.83
CA ARG A 381 -18.78 -22.93 53.41
C ARG A 381 -19.88 -23.15 52.35
N TYR A 382 -19.42 -23.59 51.18
CA TYR A 382 -20.13 -24.54 50.29
C TYR A 382 -20.39 -25.86 51.03
N PRO A 383 -21.49 -26.63 50.79
CA PRO A 383 -21.50 -27.49 49.58
C PRO A 383 -22.88 -27.92 49.00
N ARG A 384 -22.79 -28.41 47.74
CA ARG A 384 -23.46 -29.57 47.12
C ARG A 384 -25.00 -29.66 46.98
N ARG A 385 -25.37 -29.89 45.70
CA ARG A 385 -26.29 -30.90 45.11
C ARG A 385 -27.74 -30.97 45.60
N ALA A 386 -28.67 -30.76 44.67
CA ALA A 386 -29.52 -31.78 44.01
C ALA A 386 -30.68 -31.02 43.34
N VAL A 387 -30.85 -31.12 42.02
CA VAL A 387 -31.81 -32.04 41.38
C VAL A 387 -33.14 -32.10 42.13
N ASP A 388 -34.15 -31.38 41.63
CA ASP A 388 -35.45 -32.03 41.49
C ASP A 388 -36.29 -31.41 40.36
N GLU A 389 -37.03 -32.30 39.73
CA GLU A 389 -37.84 -32.12 38.55
C GLU A 389 -39.23 -31.59 38.90
N GLY A 390 -39.81 -30.79 37.99
CA GLY A 390 -41.17 -31.09 37.55
C GLY A 390 -42.35 -30.27 38.10
N ARG A 391 -43.26 -30.02 37.16
CA ARG A 391 -44.73 -29.81 37.27
C ARG A 391 -45.31 -28.39 37.33
N HIS A 392 -45.73 -27.96 36.13
CA HIS A 392 -47.10 -27.67 35.68
C HIS A 392 -48.04 -26.69 36.43
N ARG A 393 -48.60 -25.80 35.57
CA ARG A 393 -49.89 -25.05 35.65
C ARG A 393 -49.88 -23.92 36.71
N SER A 394 -50.40 -22.72 36.46
CA SER A 394 -51.55 -22.31 35.67
C SER A 394 -51.47 -20.82 35.27
N LYS A 395 -52.24 -20.50 34.24
CA LYS A 395 -52.56 -19.18 33.69
C LYS A 395 -53.07 -18.19 34.74
N GLN A 396 -52.64 -16.94 34.66
CA GLN A 396 -53.51 -15.77 34.77
C GLN A 396 -52.80 -14.57 34.13
N GLY A 397 -53.44 -13.99 33.12
CA GLY A 397 -52.95 -12.81 32.42
C GLY A 397 -53.51 -11.55 33.04
N ASP A 398 -52.70 -10.49 33.02
CA ASP A 398 -53.17 -9.14 33.24
C ASP A 398 -52.78 -8.25 32.05
N VAL A 399 -53.80 -7.57 31.58
CA VAL A 399 -53.87 -6.65 30.45
C VAL A 399 -53.37 -5.29 30.90
N ILE A 400 -52.42 -4.70 30.17
CA ILE A 400 -52.04 -3.28 30.32
C ILE A 400 -52.59 -2.51 29.10
N PRO A 401 -53.36 -1.42 29.29
CA PRO A 401 -53.99 -0.69 28.20
C PRO A 401 -53.02 0.30 27.54
N VAL A 402 -53.06 0.34 26.21
CA VAL A 402 -52.43 1.38 25.38
C VAL A 402 -53.34 2.61 25.42
N ARG A 403 -52.79 3.76 25.82
CA ARG A 403 -53.47 5.05 25.87
C ARG A 403 -52.99 5.90 24.69
N GLU A 404 -53.93 6.22 23.80
CA GLU A 404 -53.81 7.20 22.73
C GLU A 404 -53.56 8.60 23.29
N LEU A 405 -52.65 9.35 22.66
CA LEU A 405 -52.64 10.81 22.64
C LEU A 405 -51.95 11.27 21.34
N TRP A 406 -52.73 11.86 20.44
CA TRP A 406 -52.28 12.82 19.43
C TRP A 406 -51.99 14.17 20.11
N PRO A 407 -51.24 15.09 19.47
CA PRO A 407 -51.92 16.07 18.62
C PRO A 407 -51.23 16.35 17.27
N ASN A 408 -52.07 16.85 16.36
CA ASN A 408 -51.75 17.47 15.07
C ASN A 408 -50.71 18.60 15.19
N ASP A 409 -49.91 18.82 14.13
CA ASP A 409 -50.03 20.05 13.34
C ASP A 409 -49.16 20.05 12.06
N SER A 410 -49.86 20.30 10.95
CA SER A 410 -49.48 21.01 9.71
C SER A 410 -48.30 20.56 8.83
N ASP A 411 -48.69 19.96 7.71
CA ASP A 411 -48.07 20.02 6.38
C ASP A 411 -47.78 21.46 5.92
N VAL A 412 -46.60 21.66 5.33
CA VAL A 412 -46.37 22.64 4.26
C VAL A 412 -45.59 21.92 3.16
N GLY A 413 -46.29 21.58 2.08
CA GLY A 413 -45.71 21.02 0.87
C GLY A 413 -44.98 22.10 0.05
N LEU A 414 -43.79 21.76 -0.43
CA LEU A 414 -43.11 22.46 -1.52
C LEU A 414 -42.79 21.42 -2.58
N GLU A 415 -43.70 21.29 -3.54
CA GLU A 415 -43.42 20.73 -4.86
C GLU A 415 -42.66 21.79 -5.66
N ALA A 416 -41.48 21.44 -6.17
CA ALA A 416 -40.75 22.25 -7.15
C ALA A 416 -40.95 21.61 -8.52
N GLU A 417 -41.93 22.15 -9.24
CA GLU A 417 -42.19 21.93 -10.66
C GLU A 417 -41.15 22.74 -11.45
N ILE A 418 -40.34 22.08 -12.28
CA ILE A 418 -39.46 22.75 -13.26
C ILE A 418 -40.24 22.80 -14.57
N VAL A 419 -40.72 23.99 -14.93
CA VAL A 419 -41.35 24.30 -16.21
C VAL A 419 -40.40 25.19 -17.01
N ASP A 420 -40.10 24.76 -18.23
CA ASP A 420 -39.40 25.51 -19.26
C ASP A 420 -40.19 26.75 -19.67
N GLY A 421 -39.50 27.89 -19.78
CA GLY A 421 -40.08 29.14 -20.25
C GLY A 421 -39.03 30.06 -20.87
N GLU A 422 -38.89 29.98 -22.19
CA GLU A 422 -38.28 30.99 -23.04
C GLU A 422 -38.97 32.36 -22.83
N MET A 423 -38.20 33.46 -22.73
CA MET A 423 -38.58 34.76 -23.31
C MET A 423 -37.44 35.79 -23.26
N ASN A 424 -36.93 36.10 -24.46
CA ASN A 424 -36.51 37.38 -25.03
C ASN A 424 -36.29 38.61 -24.12
N GLY A 425 -35.06 39.13 -24.18
CA GLY A 425 -34.71 40.46 -24.73
C GLY A 425 -35.26 41.73 -24.08
N ALA A 426 -34.34 42.55 -23.53
CA ALA A 426 -34.33 44.00 -23.73
C ALA A 426 -32.97 44.60 -23.34
N GLU A 427 -32.47 45.43 -24.25
CA GLU A 427 -31.29 46.30 -24.15
C GLU A 427 -31.32 47.22 -22.92
N THR A 428 -30.15 47.61 -22.43
CA THR A 428 -29.84 49.03 -22.23
C THR A 428 -28.33 49.25 -22.20
N ASP A 429 -27.97 50.25 -23.00
CA ASP A 429 -26.66 50.80 -23.29
C ASP A 429 -26.05 51.66 -22.16
N GLU A 430 -24.73 51.86 -22.32
CA GLU A 430 -23.95 53.05 -21.99
C GLU A 430 -23.77 53.50 -20.52
N LYS A 431 -22.51 53.39 -20.04
CA LYS A 431 -21.70 54.57 -19.69
C LYS A 431 -20.22 54.25 -19.47
N GLU A 432 -19.41 54.68 -20.43
CA GLU A 432 -18.02 55.14 -20.24
C GLU A 432 -17.94 56.21 -19.14
N LYS A 433 -16.82 56.24 -18.38
CA LYS A 433 -15.82 57.33 -18.38
C LYS A 433 -14.93 57.36 -17.11
N ASN A 434 -13.62 57.26 -17.35
CA ASN A 434 -12.44 57.82 -16.66
C ASN A 434 -12.22 57.61 -15.15
N ARG A 435 -11.04 57.07 -14.79
CA ARG A 435 -10.00 57.86 -14.07
C ARG A 435 -8.62 57.18 -14.12
N GLU A 436 -7.65 57.93 -14.63
CA GLU A 436 -6.20 57.70 -14.56
C GLU A 436 -5.63 58.06 -13.16
N ASP A 437 -4.35 57.75 -12.97
CA ASP A 437 -3.37 58.30 -12.01
C ASP A 437 -3.34 57.73 -10.59
N ILE A 438 -2.40 56.82 -10.31
CA ILE A 438 -1.60 56.78 -9.07
C ILE A 438 -0.15 56.42 -9.41
N GLU A 439 0.64 57.49 -9.56
CA GLU A 439 2.00 57.78 -9.12
C GLU A 439 2.97 56.63 -8.76
N GLU A 440 4.12 56.70 -9.46
CA GLU A 440 5.42 56.15 -9.11
C GLU A 440 5.92 56.79 -7.79
N GLU A 441 6.34 55.97 -6.82
CA GLU A 441 7.11 56.45 -5.67
C GLU A 441 8.47 55.74 -5.64
N GLU A 442 9.50 56.52 -5.98
CA GLU A 442 10.91 56.24 -5.72
C GLU A 442 11.13 56.08 -4.20
N VAL A 443 11.75 54.98 -3.78
CA VAL A 443 12.43 54.94 -2.46
C VAL A 443 13.81 54.34 -2.60
N ALA A 444 14.78 55.27 -2.63
CA ALA A 444 16.08 55.28 -1.98
C ALA A 444 16.78 53.94 -1.69
N GLY A 445 17.99 53.85 -2.25
CA GLY A 445 18.98 52.84 -1.91
C GLY A 445 19.40 52.88 -0.44
N VAL A 446 19.69 51.69 0.07
CA VAL A 446 20.43 51.47 1.30
C VAL A 446 21.67 50.67 0.91
N GLU A 447 22.80 51.38 0.91
CA GLU A 447 24.14 50.82 0.95
C GLU A 447 24.25 49.94 2.21
N MET A 448 24.72 48.70 2.06
CA MET A 448 25.22 47.92 3.19
C MET A 448 26.68 47.60 2.96
N ASP A 449 27.46 48.06 3.92
CA ASP A 449 28.91 48.06 3.99
C ASP A 449 29.53 46.66 3.94
N ASP A 450 30.67 46.61 3.26
CA ASP A 450 31.67 45.56 3.32
C ASP A 450 32.18 45.39 4.77
N VAL A 451 31.95 44.22 5.35
CA VAL A 451 32.63 43.79 6.58
C VAL A 451 33.62 42.68 6.21
N GLU A 452 34.87 43.10 5.99
CA GLU A 452 36.06 42.27 6.05
C GLU A 452 36.14 41.56 7.41
N MET A 453 36.15 40.23 7.42
CA MET A 453 36.59 39.44 8.57
C MET A 453 37.84 38.65 8.19
N ASN A 454 38.98 39.30 8.43
CA ASN A 454 40.29 38.66 8.61
C ASN A 454 40.28 37.86 9.93
N GLY A 455 40.70 36.60 9.90
CA GLY A 455 40.57 35.73 11.07
C GLY A 455 41.41 34.46 11.10
N LYS A 456 42.73 34.60 10.93
CA LYS A 456 43.80 33.87 11.65
C LYS A 456 43.83 32.33 11.62
N GLU A 457 44.81 31.84 10.86
CA GLU A 457 45.47 30.55 11.03
C GLU A 457 46.00 30.36 12.46
N VAL A 458 45.80 29.17 13.04
CA VAL A 458 46.60 28.65 14.15
C VAL A 458 47.04 27.23 13.79
N ALA A 459 48.33 27.12 13.49
CA ALA A 459 49.07 25.87 13.39
C ALA A 459 49.20 25.23 14.79
N GLY A 460 49.00 23.91 14.87
CA GLY A 460 49.07 23.15 16.11
C GLY A 460 49.64 21.74 15.91
N ALA A 461 50.97 21.67 15.96
CA ALA A 461 51.82 20.59 16.46
C ALA A 461 51.50 19.12 16.12
N PHE A 462 52.36 18.56 15.25
CA PHE A 462 52.68 17.15 15.17
C PHE A 462 53.28 16.65 16.49
N GLY A 463 52.72 15.58 17.04
CA GLY A 463 53.27 14.79 18.14
C GLY A 463 53.51 13.37 17.68
N GLU A 464 54.79 13.04 17.48
CA GLU A 464 55.32 11.70 17.24
C GLU A 464 54.94 10.75 18.39
N ASN A 465 54.60 9.49 18.09
CA ASN A 465 54.86 8.40 19.03
C ASN A 465 55.14 7.07 18.31
N LYS A 466 56.40 6.69 18.47
CA LYS A 466 57.13 5.43 18.32
C LYS A 466 56.33 4.13 18.19
N TYR A 467 56.80 3.37 17.20
CA TYR A 467 56.80 1.91 17.11
C TYR A 467 57.54 1.26 18.29
N GLU A 468 56.97 0.21 18.86
CA GLU A 468 57.74 -0.90 19.45
C GLU A 468 57.17 -2.24 18.95
N ASP A 469 58.08 -3.02 18.36
CA ASP A 469 58.01 -4.44 18.05
C ASP A 469 57.68 -5.28 19.30
N ILE A 470 56.76 -6.25 19.19
CA ILE A 470 56.95 -7.57 19.82
C ILE A 470 56.45 -8.64 18.86
N SER A 471 57.36 -9.57 18.62
CA SER A 471 57.31 -10.73 17.75
C SER A 471 56.67 -11.96 18.41
N ASN A 472 56.32 -12.92 17.53
CA ASN A 472 56.31 -14.38 17.73
C ASN A 472 55.39 -14.99 18.80
N TYR A 473 54.41 -15.79 18.34
CA TYR A 473 54.21 -17.14 18.88
C TYR A 473 53.60 -18.06 17.81
N GLU A 474 54.29 -19.17 17.57
CA GLU A 474 53.99 -20.20 16.59
C GLU A 474 52.87 -21.16 17.01
N HIS A 475 52.33 -21.79 15.97
CA HIS A 475 51.61 -23.05 15.86
C HIS A 475 51.66 -24.03 17.04
N ASP A 476 50.49 -24.63 17.33
CA ASP A 476 50.46 -26.08 17.50
C ASP A 476 49.12 -26.71 17.11
N ALA A 477 49.24 -27.88 16.49
CA ALA A 477 48.18 -28.68 15.89
C ALA A 477 47.36 -29.47 16.92
N ARG A 478 46.10 -29.83 16.59
CA ARG A 478 45.49 -31.07 17.10
C ARG A 478 44.32 -31.58 16.24
N ALA A 479 44.58 -32.77 15.71
CA ALA A 479 43.76 -33.82 15.14
C ALA A 479 42.24 -33.88 15.43
N SER A 480 41.50 -34.19 14.35
CA SER A 480 40.36 -35.13 14.20
C SER A 480 40.28 -36.26 15.27
N PRO A 481 39.11 -36.90 15.55
CA PRO A 481 38.35 -37.61 14.50
C PRO A 481 36.82 -37.85 14.72
N ALA A 482 36.26 -38.51 13.70
CA ALA A 482 35.24 -39.58 13.77
C ALA A 482 33.89 -39.27 13.10
N ARG A 483 33.84 -39.69 11.84
CA ARG A 483 32.68 -39.86 10.96
C ARG A 483 31.98 -41.16 11.37
N THR A 484 30.70 -41.11 11.72
CA THR A 484 29.86 -42.32 11.83
C THR A 484 28.82 -42.33 10.72
N GLN A 485 28.81 -43.46 10.04
CA GLN A 485 28.07 -43.84 8.84
C GLN A 485 26.81 -44.57 9.30
N TRP A 486 25.63 -44.16 8.84
CA TRP A 486 24.41 -44.96 8.93
C TRP A 486 23.72 -44.95 7.57
N GLU A 487 23.81 -46.09 6.89
CA GLU A 487 23.08 -46.44 5.69
C GLU A 487 21.70 -47.01 6.07
N ARG A 488 20.64 -46.58 5.37
CA ARG A 488 19.43 -47.40 5.17
C ARG A 488 18.89 -47.21 3.75
N SER A 489 19.27 -48.17 2.91
CA SER A 489 18.40 -49.00 2.07
C SER A 489 17.17 -48.34 1.40
N SER A 490 17.30 -48.06 0.10
CA SER A 490 16.14 -47.94 -0.81
C SER A 490 16.07 -49.18 -1.70
N SER A 491 14.96 -49.91 -1.56
CA SER A 491 14.59 -51.08 -2.34
C SER A 491 14.02 -50.66 -3.69
N THR A 492 14.58 -51.20 -4.76
CA THR A 492 14.12 -51.13 -6.15
C THR A 492 12.81 -51.92 -6.30
N MET A 493 11.78 -51.29 -6.86
CA MET A 493 10.62 -51.99 -7.42
C MET A 493 10.41 -51.51 -8.86
N VAL A 494 10.79 -52.37 -9.80
CA VAL A 494 10.55 -52.22 -11.23
C VAL A 494 9.13 -52.72 -11.49
N HIS A 495 8.26 -51.86 -12.03
CA HIS A 495 7.06 -52.32 -12.73
C HIS A 495 7.00 -51.76 -14.14
N ARG A 496 6.84 -52.73 -15.04
CA ARG A 496 6.74 -52.70 -16.49
C ARG A 496 5.24 -52.59 -16.89
N CYS A 497 5.01 -52.31 -18.18
CA CYS A 497 3.75 -52.38 -18.94
C CYS A 497 2.97 -51.04 -18.99
N SER A 498 2.41 -50.60 -20.11
CA SER A 498 2.21 -51.21 -21.44
C SER A 498 1.73 -50.14 -22.42
N GLU A 499 2.19 -50.23 -23.66
CA GLU A 499 1.67 -49.54 -24.84
C GLU A 499 0.21 -49.94 -25.12
N GLY A 500 -0.60 -48.98 -25.54
CA GLY A 500 -1.99 -49.18 -25.95
C GLY A 500 -2.39 -48.17 -27.02
N THR A 501 -2.14 -48.54 -28.27
CA THR A 501 -2.64 -47.90 -29.49
C THR A 501 -4.16 -48.04 -29.59
N LEU A 502 -4.91 -46.95 -29.74
CA LEU A 502 -6.27 -47.00 -30.28
C LEU A 502 -6.59 -45.81 -31.21
N GLN A 503 -7.21 -46.19 -32.32
CA GLN A 503 -7.59 -45.38 -33.47
C GLN A 503 -8.88 -44.57 -33.23
N GLY A 504 -8.92 -43.40 -33.87
CA GLY A 504 -10.04 -42.72 -34.55
C GLY A 504 -11.50 -42.94 -34.14
N SER A 505 -12.20 -41.83 -33.87
CA SER A 505 -13.58 -41.64 -34.32
C SER A 505 -13.93 -40.15 -34.41
N THR A 506 -14.22 -39.70 -35.62
CA THR A 506 -14.77 -38.38 -35.97
C THR A 506 -16.29 -38.44 -36.00
N THR A 507 -16.96 -37.52 -35.30
CA THR A 507 -18.40 -37.22 -35.47
C THR A 507 -18.62 -35.71 -35.61
N PRO A 508 -19.52 -35.25 -36.48
CA PRO A 508 -19.69 -33.83 -36.79
C PRO A 508 -20.61 -33.09 -35.81
N PHE A 509 -20.28 -31.82 -35.60
CA PHE A 509 -20.96 -30.84 -34.77
C PHE A 509 -22.31 -30.44 -35.39
N THR A 510 -23.39 -30.48 -34.59
CA THR A 510 -24.71 -29.96 -34.97
C THR A 510 -24.94 -28.64 -34.24
N GLU A 511 -25.28 -27.60 -35.00
CA GLU A 511 -25.51 -26.21 -34.59
C GLU A 511 -26.90 -26.04 -33.95
N PRO A 512 -27.06 -25.34 -32.81
CA PRO A 512 -28.37 -25.09 -32.22
C PRO A 512 -28.99 -23.77 -32.70
N SER A 513 -30.22 -23.86 -33.23
CA SER A 513 -31.09 -22.73 -33.62
C SER A 513 -31.59 -21.90 -32.42
N PRO A 514 -31.93 -20.61 -32.62
CA PRO A 514 -32.37 -19.69 -31.58
C PRO A 514 -33.86 -19.81 -31.22
N PRO A 515 -34.27 -19.42 -30.00
CA PRO A 515 -35.65 -19.52 -29.52
C PRO A 515 -36.57 -18.40 -30.05
N GLN A 516 -37.79 -18.77 -30.44
CA GLN A 516 -38.88 -17.86 -30.79
C GLN A 516 -39.58 -17.27 -29.55
N PRO A 517 -40.16 -16.05 -29.63
CA PRO A 517 -40.91 -15.44 -28.54
C PRO A 517 -42.38 -15.91 -28.45
N PRO A 518 -43.00 -15.87 -27.26
CA PRO A 518 -44.38 -16.31 -27.06
C PRO A 518 -45.41 -15.28 -27.54
N SER A 519 -46.50 -15.81 -28.11
CA SER A 519 -47.64 -15.11 -28.69
C SER A 519 -48.61 -14.57 -27.64
N LEU A 520 -48.99 -13.30 -27.81
CA LEU A 520 -50.08 -12.62 -27.11
C LEU A 520 -51.44 -13.24 -27.49
N LYS A 521 -52.21 -13.68 -26.49
CA LYS A 521 -53.65 -13.96 -26.63
C LYS A 521 -54.47 -13.00 -25.78
N ARG A 522 -55.50 -12.50 -26.44
CA ARG A 522 -56.51 -11.51 -26.09
C ARG A 522 -57.80 -12.24 -25.66
N ALA A 523 -58.48 -11.77 -24.61
CA ALA A 523 -59.91 -11.97 -24.33
C ALA A 523 -60.29 -10.91 -23.28
N ALA A 524 -61.11 -9.90 -23.58
CA ALA A 524 -62.56 -9.88 -23.82
C ALA A 524 -63.38 -9.96 -22.51
N GLU A 525 -64.15 -8.89 -22.30
CA GLU A 525 -65.12 -8.60 -21.24
C GLU A 525 -66.29 -9.61 -21.21
N GLU A 526 -66.95 -9.75 -20.05
CA GLU A 526 -68.42 -9.71 -20.01
C GLU A 526 -68.97 -9.48 -18.59
N HIS A 527 -70.01 -8.63 -18.53
CA HIS A 527 -70.89 -8.30 -17.41
C HIS A 527 -71.97 -9.38 -17.19
N SER A 528 -72.41 -9.60 -15.95
CA SER A 528 -73.86 -9.74 -15.62
C SER A 528 -74.13 -9.69 -14.10
N GLU A 529 -75.27 -9.08 -13.78
CA GLU A 529 -75.84 -8.79 -12.46
C GLU A 529 -76.57 -10.01 -11.87
N ASP A 530 -76.73 -10.08 -10.54
CA ASP A 530 -78.06 -10.36 -9.96
C ASP A 530 -78.17 -10.15 -8.43
N VAL A 531 -79.39 -9.82 -8.03
CA VAL A 531 -79.90 -9.29 -6.76
C VAL A 531 -80.47 -10.40 -5.85
N ALA A 532 -80.21 -10.38 -4.53
CA ALA A 532 -81.17 -10.77 -3.47
C ALA A 532 -80.68 -10.49 -2.03
N THR A 533 -81.60 -9.98 -1.19
CA THR A 533 -81.47 -9.59 0.23
C THR A 533 -81.84 -10.75 1.21
N PRO A 534 -82.03 -10.55 2.54
CA PRO A 534 -81.06 -10.90 3.57
C PRO A 534 -81.54 -12.03 4.52
N SER A 535 -80.62 -12.84 5.04
CA SER A 535 -80.94 -13.82 6.09
C SER A 535 -80.07 -13.59 7.32
N THR A 536 -80.76 -13.30 8.42
CA THR A 536 -80.25 -12.97 9.75
C THR A 536 -79.72 -14.24 10.44
N ALA A 537 -78.40 -14.35 10.55
CA ALA A 537 -77.71 -15.36 11.34
C ALA A 537 -76.48 -14.73 12.05
N PRO A 538 -76.13 -15.20 13.26
CA PRO A 538 -75.20 -14.51 14.16
C PRO A 538 -73.74 -14.50 13.63
N PRO A 539 -72.93 -13.48 13.98
CA PRO A 539 -71.67 -13.22 13.31
C PRO A 539 -70.57 -14.15 13.82
N HIS A 540 -70.23 -15.16 13.03
CA HIS A 540 -68.91 -15.79 13.13
C HIS A 540 -67.83 -14.82 12.62
N PRO A 541 -66.61 -14.84 13.19
CA PRO A 541 -65.49 -14.02 12.72
C PRO A 541 -65.07 -14.50 11.34
N ARG A 542 -65.69 -13.92 10.31
CA ARG A 542 -65.36 -14.11 8.89
C ARG A 542 -63.89 -13.80 8.68
N GLY A 543 -63.21 -14.69 7.96
CA GLY A 543 -61.83 -14.56 7.52
C GLY A 543 -61.56 -13.18 6.93
N ARG A 544 -60.94 -12.31 7.73
CA ARG A 544 -60.48 -11.00 7.28
C ARG A 544 -59.24 -11.21 6.41
N SER A 545 -59.46 -10.98 5.12
CA SER A 545 -58.50 -10.41 4.16
C SER A 545 -57.14 -11.11 3.98
N LEU A 546 -57.13 -12.28 3.36
CA LEU A 546 -55.94 -12.74 2.62
C LEU A 546 -55.64 -11.83 1.41
N LYS A 547 -56.66 -11.13 0.85
CA LYS A 547 -56.49 -10.23 -0.30
C LYS A 547 -55.65 -8.96 -0.03
N ARG A 548 -55.54 -8.49 1.22
CA ARG A 548 -54.71 -7.30 1.52
C ARG A 548 -53.21 -7.61 1.45
N LYS A 549 -52.79 -8.82 1.83
CA LYS A 549 -51.37 -9.23 1.82
C LYS A 549 -50.78 -9.38 0.41
N ALA A 550 -51.59 -9.67 -0.59
CA ALA A 550 -51.12 -9.76 -1.98
C ALA A 550 -50.77 -8.38 -2.55
N SER A 551 -51.58 -7.36 -2.23
CA SER A 551 -51.35 -5.99 -2.69
C SER A 551 -50.08 -5.38 -2.10
N ASP A 552 -49.76 -5.69 -0.84
CA ASP A 552 -48.55 -5.18 -0.18
C ASP A 552 -47.27 -5.83 -0.75
N ALA A 553 -47.35 -7.11 -1.14
CA ALA A 553 -46.24 -7.81 -1.78
C ALA A 553 -45.89 -7.21 -3.15
N ASP A 554 -46.90 -6.91 -3.98
CA ASP A 554 -46.70 -6.28 -5.30
C ASP A 554 -46.02 -4.91 -5.17
N ALA A 555 -46.38 -4.12 -4.16
CA ALA A 555 -45.74 -2.82 -3.89
C ALA A 555 -44.24 -2.97 -3.54
N HIS A 556 -43.89 -3.95 -2.70
CA HIS A 556 -42.50 -4.22 -2.34
C HIS A 556 -41.66 -4.74 -3.53
N PHE A 557 -42.26 -5.54 -4.42
CA PHE A 557 -41.58 -5.98 -5.64
C PHE A 557 -41.31 -4.82 -6.60
N GLN A 558 -42.25 -3.88 -6.73
CA GLN A 558 -42.07 -2.67 -7.54
C GLN A 558 -40.96 -1.79 -6.96
N GLU A 559 -40.93 -1.59 -5.63
CA GLU A 559 -39.88 -0.85 -4.93
C GLU A 559 -38.49 -1.49 -5.14
N LEU A 560 -38.39 -2.82 -5.07
CA LEU A 560 -37.13 -3.54 -5.37
C LEU A 560 -36.68 -3.37 -6.83
N ALA A 561 -37.62 -3.37 -7.79
CA ALA A 561 -37.30 -3.14 -9.18
C ALA A 561 -36.73 -1.72 -9.41
N GLU A 562 -37.29 -0.70 -8.75
CA GLU A 562 -36.79 0.67 -8.79
C GLU A 562 -35.40 0.80 -8.16
N PHE A 563 -35.16 0.13 -7.02
CA PHE A 563 -33.83 0.09 -6.43
C PHE A 563 -32.80 -0.60 -7.33
N ALA A 564 -33.14 -1.72 -7.96
CA ALA A 564 -32.25 -2.44 -8.87
C ALA A 564 -31.91 -1.61 -10.12
N ALA A 565 -32.90 -0.91 -10.68
CA ALA A 565 -32.67 0.03 -11.78
C ALA A 565 -31.73 1.18 -11.35
N THR A 566 -31.93 1.71 -10.15
CA THR A 566 -31.07 2.76 -9.58
C THR A 566 -29.64 2.26 -9.32
N GLU A 567 -29.46 1.05 -8.80
CA GLU A 567 -28.12 0.46 -8.61
C GLU A 567 -27.38 0.28 -9.93
N THR A 568 -28.09 -0.10 -11.00
CA THR A 568 -27.51 -0.24 -12.34
C THR A 568 -27.03 1.11 -12.87
N ARG A 569 -27.85 2.16 -12.76
CA ARG A 569 -27.48 3.54 -13.15
C ARG A 569 -26.27 4.06 -12.36
N LEU A 570 -26.24 3.84 -11.05
CA LEU A 570 -25.09 4.24 -10.21
C LEU A 570 -23.81 3.47 -10.57
N THR A 571 -23.94 2.21 -10.97
CA THR A 571 -22.79 1.41 -11.44
C THR A 571 -22.24 1.94 -12.76
N GLN A 572 -23.12 2.33 -13.70
CA GLN A 572 -22.71 2.99 -14.95
C GLN A 572 -22.03 4.35 -14.67
N ALA A 573 -22.58 5.15 -13.75
CA ALA A 573 -21.98 6.43 -13.36
C ALA A 573 -20.58 6.25 -12.74
N LEU A 574 -20.37 5.24 -11.88
CA LEU A 574 -19.04 4.91 -11.38
C LEU A 574 -18.09 4.52 -12.52
N ASN A 575 -18.51 3.67 -13.45
CA ASN A 575 -17.63 3.31 -14.57
C ASN A 575 -17.27 4.52 -15.44
N ALA A 576 -18.19 5.46 -15.66
CA ALA A 576 -17.93 6.70 -16.39
C ALA A 576 -16.91 7.60 -15.67
N LEU A 577 -17.11 7.84 -14.35
CA LEU A 577 -16.16 8.62 -13.55
C LEU A 577 -14.78 7.95 -13.45
N LYS A 578 -14.72 6.62 -13.54
CA LYS A 578 -13.44 5.89 -13.58
C LYS A 578 -12.69 6.22 -14.88
N ALA A 579 -13.38 6.17 -16.01
CA ALA A 579 -12.80 6.48 -17.31
C ALA A 579 -12.35 7.95 -17.37
N GLU A 580 -13.15 8.87 -16.83
CA GLU A 580 -12.80 10.29 -16.72
C GLU A 580 -11.53 10.49 -15.87
N SER A 581 -11.43 9.81 -14.71
CA SER A 581 -10.23 9.86 -13.87
C SER A 581 -8.99 9.28 -14.56
N GLU A 582 -9.13 8.24 -15.38
CA GLU A 582 -8.02 7.64 -16.13
C GLU A 582 -7.52 8.60 -17.22
N ASP A 583 -8.42 9.26 -17.94
CA ASP A 583 -8.09 10.27 -18.97
C ASP A 583 -7.35 11.49 -18.37
N LEU A 584 -7.86 12.04 -17.25
CA LEU A 584 -7.19 13.14 -16.54
C LEU A 584 -5.78 12.76 -16.07
N TRP A 585 -5.61 11.53 -15.59
CA TRP A 585 -4.31 11.06 -15.15
C TRP A 585 -3.32 10.91 -16.31
N GLU A 586 -3.78 10.45 -17.48
CA GLU A 586 -2.97 10.38 -18.70
C GLU A 586 -2.54 11.77 -19.17
N ARG A 587 -3.47 12.75 -19.22
CA ARG A 587 -3.15 14.14 -19.56
C ARG A 587 -2.12 14.74 -18.62
N ARG A 588 -2.30 14.53 -17.31
CA ARG A 588 -1.36 14.98 -16.28
C ARG A 588 0.02 14.38 -16.45
N MET A 589 0.09 13.09 -16.78
CA MET A 589 1.35 12.40 -17.03
C MET A 589 2.08 13.00 -18.25
N ILE A 590 1.36 13.28 -19.34
CA ILE A 590 1.91 13.90 -20.56
C ILE A 590 2.48 15.29 -20.24
N GLN A 591 1.71 16.16 -19.57
CA GLN A 591 2.17 17.51 -19.21
C GLN A 591 3.37 17.49 -18.25
N ASN A 592 3.39 16.56 -17.29
CA ASN A 592 4.51 16.47 -16.37
C ASN A 592 5.80 15.99 -17.05
N ASN A 593 5.71 15.12 -18.07
CA ASN A 593 6.84 14.76 -18.92
C ASN A 593 7.34 15.97 -19.73
N GLN A 594 6.43 16.72 -20.37
CA GLN A 594 6.79 17.95 -21.09
C GLN A 594 7.49 18.97 -20.19
N ARG A 595 7.00 19.16 -18.96
CA ARG A 595 7.62 20.05 -17.98
C ARG A 595 9.03 19.58 -17.59
N ARG A 596 9.23 18.27 -17.47
CA ARG A 596 10.55 17.70 -17.19
C ARG A 596 11.52 17.96 -18.34
N ASP A 597 11.08 17.73 -19.58
CA ASP A 597 11.91 17.96 -20.76
C ASP A 597 12.31 19.43 -20.89
N LEU A 598 11.38 20.36 -20.62
CA LEU A 598 11.69 21.80 -20.55
C LEU A 598 12.72 22.14 -19.47
N ARG A 599 12.60 21.59 -18.27
CA ARG A 599 13.58 21.81 -17.19
C ARG A 599 14.98 21.31 -17.57
N ASP A 600 15.04 20.16 -18.21
CA ASP A 600 16.32 19.59 -18.64
C ASP A 600 16.94 20.45 -19.77
N GLU A 601 16.15 21.02 -20.68
CA GLU A 601 16.63 21.97 -21.70
C GLU A 601 17.06 23.32 -21.10
N ILE A 602 16.28 23.88 -20.16
CA ILE A 602 16.67 25.09 -19.41
C ILE A 602 18.01 24.86 -18.72
N ARG A 603 18.20 23.70 -18.05
CA ARG A 603 19.47 23.34 -17.42
C ARG A 603 20.59 23.22 -18.44
N ARG A 604 20.35 22.62 -19.60
CA ARG A 604 21.34 22.47 -20.68
C ARG A 604 21.80 23.83 -21.20
N LEU A 605 20.87 24.73 -21.51
CA LEU A 605 21.18 26.09 -21.98
C LEU A 605 21.89 26.90 -20.89
N SER A 606 21.43 26.81 -19.64
CA SER A 606 22.09 27.48 -18.51
C SER A 606 23.54 27.01 -18.32
N THR A 607 23.81 25.72 -18.53
CA THR A 607 25.17 25.16 -18.43
C THR A 607 26.07 25.65 -19.56
N MET A 608 25.54 25.89 -20.76
CA MET A 608 26.30 26.44 -21.87
C MET A 608 26.68 27.92 -21.66
N MET A 609 25.91 28.65 -20.85
CA MET A 609 26.17 30.06 -20.54
C MET A 609 27.13 30.29 -19.38
N LEU A 610 27.44 29.26 -18.58
CA LEU A 610 28.44 29.39 -17.54
C LEU A 610 29.80 29.65 -18.20
N PRO A 611 30.50 30.75 -17.86
CA PRO A 611 31.82 31.03 -18.39
C PRO A 611 32.70 29.80 -18.18
N GLN A 612 33.19 29.22 -19.28
CA GLN A 612 34.27 28.27 -19.16
C GLN A 612 35.46 29.09 -18.66
N ASP A 613 35.76 28.97 -17.37
CA ASP A 613 37.00 29.47 -16.78
C ASP A 613 38.15 28.84 -17.57
N ASN A 614 38.57 29.51 -18.64
CA ASN A 614 39.73 29.15 -19.43
C ASN A 614 40.95 29.38 -18.53
N LYS A 615 41.26 28.36 -17.72
CA LYS A 615 42.38 28.35 -16.79
C LYS A 615 43.75 28.35 -17.46
N ASP A 616 43.82 28.29 -18.78
CA ASP A 616 45.08 28.23 -19.52
C ASP A 616 45.17 29.35 -20.57
N THR A 617 45.43 30.59 -20.12
CA THR A 617 46.16 31.54 -20.99
C THR A 617 47.19 32.29 -20.16
N ASP A 618 48.38 31.69 -20.13
CA ASP A 618 49.62 32.36 -19.77
C ASP A 618 49.81 33.57 -20.70
N VAL A 619 50.19 34.68 -20.07
CA VAL A 619 50.17 36.03 -20.63
C VAL A 619 51.34 36.17 -21.60
N THR A 620 51.08 36.45 -22.88
CA THR A 620 52.09 37.09 -23.73
C THR A 620 51.45 38.12 -24.67
N ALA A 621 51.48 39.35 -24.18
CA ALA A 621 51.59 40.64 -24.86
C ALA A 621 51.05 40.81 -26.31
N GLY A 622 50.08 41.72 -26.44
CA GLY A 622 50.11 42.78 -27.46
C GLY A 622 49.40 42.50 -28.78
N GLY A 623 48.06 42.54 -28.77
CA GLY A 623 47.25 42.57 -29.99
C GLY A 623 46.14 43.63 -29.91
N PRO A 624 45.86 44.38 -31.00
CA PRO A 624 44.92 45.51 -31.00
C PRO A 624 43.48 45.03 -30.79
N VAL A 625 42.79 45.77 -29.92
CA VAL A 625 41.41 45.57 -29.47
C VAL A 625 40.45 45.65 -30.66
N SER A 626 40.03 44.49 -31.17
CA SER A 626 38.95 44.38 -32.14
C SER A 626 37.60 44.50 -31.45
N SER A 627 36.70 45.24 -32.09
CA SER A 627 35.38 45.67 -31.64
C SER A 627 34.50 44.56 -31.04
N ASP A 628 34.22 44.71 -29.74
CA ASP A 628 33.51 43.80 -28.83
C ASP A 628 31.97 43.82 -28.96
N SER A 629 31.42 44.53 -29.95
CA SER A 629 29.96 44.73 -30.06
C SER A 629 29.19 43.53 -30.59
N SER A 630 29.83 42.60 -31.30
CA SER A 630 29.14 41.43 -31.87
C SER A 630 28.87 40.31 -30.85
N ARG A 631 29.58 40.29 -29.72
CA ARG A 631 29.48 39.23 -28.72
C ARG A 631 28.23 39.38 -27.84
N ARG A 632 27.84 40.62 -27.52
CA ARG A 632 26.65 40.95 -26.72
C ARG A 632 25.35 40.43 -27.36
N ASN A 633 25.21 40.57 -28.68
CA ASN A 633 23.99 40.14 -29.38
C ASN A 633 23.76 38.61 -29.35
N ALA A 634 24.82 37.81 -29.21
CA ALA A 634 24.67 36.35 -29.13
C ALA A 634 24.24 35.91 -27.73
N GLU A 635 24.76 36.54 -26.69
CA GLU A 635 24.40 36.27 -25.29
C GLU A 635 22.94 36.69 -25.02
N ASP A 636 22.52 37.85 -25.54
CA ASP A 636 21.14 38.34 -25.41
C ASP A 636 20.12 37.37 -26.03
N ALA A 637 20.42 36.79 -27.20
CA ALA A 637 19.56 35.80 -27.85
C ALA A 637 19.40 34.50 -27.02
N HIS A 638 20.42 34.11 -26.27
CA HIS A 638 20.34 32.95 -25.36
C HIS A 638 19.49 33.26 -24.14
N PHE A 639 19.60 34.46 -23.57
CA PHE A 639 18.75 34.89 -22.45
C PHE A 639 17.27 34.96 -22.85
N GLU A 640 16.96 35.50 -24.03
CA GLU A 640 15.58 35.50 -24.55
C GLU A 640 15.03 34.08 -24.68
N ASN A 641 15.82 33.14 -25.22
CA ASN A 641 15.40 31.74 -25.33
C ASN A 641 15.12 31.11 -23.96
N ILE A 642 16.02 31.28 -22.98
CA ILE A 642 15.79 30.79 -21.61
C ILE A 642 14.53 31.42 -21.00
N ALA A 643 14.31 32.72 -21.19
CA ALA A 643 13.12 33.41 -20.70
C ALA A 643 11.84 32.82 -21.29
N THR A 644 11.81 32.50 -22.59
CA THR A 644 10.64 31.85 -23.23
C THR A 644 10.39 30.44 -22.68
N LEU A 645 11.44 29.65 -22.44
CA LEU A 645 11.31 28.32 -21.86
C LEU A 645 10.81 28.35 -20.42
N VAL A 646 11.30 29.29 -19.60
CA VAL A 646 10.84 29.51 -18.21
C VAL A 646 9.38 29.94 -18.19
N ALA A 647 8.97 30.83 -19.09
CA ALA A 647 7.57 31.23 -19.23
C ALA A 647 6.66 30.03 -19.57
N ARG A 648 7.10 29.17 -20.50
CA ARG A 648 6.37 27.94 -20.86
C ARG A 648 6.34 26.92 -19.72
N GLU A 649 7.40 26.79 -18.93
CA GLU A 649 7.41 25.96 -17.72
C GLU A 649 6.36 26.45 -16.69
N GLY A 650 6.24 27.77 -16.53
CA GLY A 650 5.23 28.40 -15.69
C GLY A 650 3.80 28.15 -16.17
N GLU A 651 3.57 28.10 -17.48
CA GLU A 651 2.28 27.73 -18.08
C GLU A 651 1.93 26.27 -17.80
N LEU A 652 2.83 25.33 -18.08
CA LEU A 652 2.61 23.90 -17.76
C LEU A 652 2.37 23.64 -16.28
N THR A 653 2.99 24.44 -15.40
CA THR A 653 2.75 24.34 -13.96
C THR A 653 1.33 24.78 -13.59
N ARG A 654 0.79 25.82 -14.23
CA ARG A 654 -0.62 26.23 -14.08
C ARG A 654 -1.57 25.17 -14.64
N GLU A 655 -1.28 24.60 -15.80
CA GLU A 655 -2.07 23.52 -16.39
C GLU A 655 -2.10 22.27 -15.49
N LEU A 656 -0.96 21.87 -14.91
CA LEU A 656 -0.89 20.74 -13.99
C LEU A 656 -1.71 20.97 -12.72
N ASN A 657 -1.72 22.20 -12.19
CA ASN A 657 -2.54 22.54 -11.03
C ASN A 657 -4.04 22.48 -11.38
N ALA A 658 -4.44 22.96 -12.57
CA ALA A 658 -5.82 22.86 -13.05
C ALA A 658 -6.26 21.39 -13.20
N LEU A 659 -5.39 20.52 -13.75
CA LEU A 659 -5.68 19.07 -13.81
C LEU A 659 -5.78 18.43 -12.42
N ASP A 660 -4.97 18.87 -11.45
CA ASP A 660 -5.06 18.39 -10.07
C ASP A 660 -6.41 18.79 -9.42
N GLU A 661 -6.95 19.97 -9.74
CA GLU A 661 -8.29 20.40 -9.32
C GLU A 661 -9.40 19.55 -9.98
N GLU A 662 -9.31 19.29 -11.30
CA GLU A 662 -10.26 18.44 -12.03
C GLU A 662 -10.28 17.00 -11.48
N VAL A 663 -9.11 16.43 -11.17
CA VAL A 663 -9.00 15.09 -10.56
C VAL A 663 -9.66 15.04 -9.20
N GLU A 664 -9.50 16.09 -8.39
CA GLU A 664 -10.16 16.19 -7.09
C GLU A 664 -11.67 16.33 -7.24
N GLU A 665 -12.16 17.07 -8.23
CA GLU A 665 -13.60 17.16 -8.52
C GLU A 665 -14.19 15.80 -8.91
N VAL A 666 -13.55 15.06 -9.81
CA VAL A 666 -13.97 13.70 -10.20
C VAL A 666 -13.97 12.77 -8.99
N ARG A 667 -12.99 12.90 -8.09
CA ARG A 667 -12.94 12.15 -6.83
C ARG A 667 -14.12 12.47 -5.91
N MET A 668 -14.47 13.74 -5.75
CA MET A 668 -15.63 14.15 -4.96
C MET A 668 -16.95 13.61 -5.56
N ARG A 669 -17.10 13.69 -6.90
CA ARG A 669 -18.24 13.09 -7.62
C ARG A 669 -18.32 11.58 -7.39
N TRP A 670 -17.18 10.88 -7.45
CA TRP A 670 -17.09 9.45 -7.19
C TRP A 670 -17.56 9.07 -5.78
N GLU A 671 -17.07 9.79 -4.76
CA GLU A 671 -17.45 9.57 -3.36
C GLU A 671 -18.95 9.85 -3.12
N ALA A 672 -19.52 10.84 -3.81
CA ALA A 672 -20.97 11.12 -3.74
C ALA A 672 -21.80 9.96 -4.33
N VAL A 673 -21.41 9.42 -5.49
CA VAL A 673 -22.09 8.27 -6.13
C VAL A 673 -21.96 7.02 -5.27
N LEU A 674 -20.79 6.77 -4.66
CA LEU A 674 -20.62 5.64 -3.72
C LEU A 674 -21.53 5.76 -2.49
N ARG A 675 -21.66 6.96 -1.91
CA ARG A 675 -22.59 7.21 -0.79
C ARG A 675 -24.04 6.95 -1.20
N GLN A 676 -24.45 7.36 -2.40
CA GLN A 676 -25.78 7.09 -2.93
C GLN A 676 -26.02 5.59 -3.13
N ARG A 677 -25.05 4.87 -3.71
CA ARG A 677 -25.12 3.42 -3.92
C ARG A 677 -25.24 2.65 -2.61
N LYS A 678 -24.52 3.09 -1.57
CA LYS A 678 -24.66 2.52 -0.22
C LYS A 678 -26.08 2.67 0.34
N ARG A 679 -26.70 3.84 0.17
CA ARG A 679 -28.10 4.09 0.58
C ARG A 679 -29.10 3.20 -0.17
N VAL A 680 -28.93 3.05 -1.49
CA VAL A 680 -29.77 2.17 -2.32
C VAL A 680 -29.67 0.72 -1.86
N ARG A 681 -28.45 0.20 -1.64
CA ARG A 681 -28.25 -1.16 -1.13
C ARG A 681 -28.87 -1.40 0.23
N GLU A 682 -28.84 -0.40 1.11
CA GLU A 682 -29.50 -0.49 2.40
C GLU A 682 -31.04 -0.42 2.27
N GLY A 683 -31.56 0.31 1.28
CA GLY A 683 -32.97 0.23 0.86
C GLY A 683 -33.35 -1.18 0.43
N ILE A 684 -32.60 -1.77 -0.50
CA ILE A 684 -32.81 -3.15 -0.97
C ILE A 684 -32.82 -4.12 0.22
N ARG A 685 -31.83 -4.06 1.11
CA ARG A 685 -31.79 -4.93 2.31
C ARG A 685 -33.02 -4.78 3.19
N ARG A 686 -33.49 -3.55 3.42
CA ARG A 686 -34.67 -3.31 4.26
C ARG A 686 -35.93 -3.91 3.64
N VAL A 687 -36.16 -3.69 2.34
CA VAL A 687 -37.33 -4.26 1.65
C VAL A 687 -37.23 -5.79 1.58
N SER A 688 -36.04 -6.33 1.32
CA SER A 688 -35.80 -7.78 1.31
C SER A 688 -35.95 -8.47 2.68
N LEU A 689 -35.93 -7.73 3.79
CA LEU A 689 -36.21 -8.27 5.13
C LEU A 689 -37.70 -8.25 5.48
N VAL A 690 -38.50 -7.44 4.77
CA VAL A 690 -39.96 -7.34 4.95
C VAL A 690 -40.69 -8.40 4.12
N LEU A 691 -40.16 -8.70 2.94
CA LEU A 691 -40.55 -9.84 2.10
C LEU A 691 -40.08 -11.17 2.72
#